data_AF-A0A6A6A3A9-F1
#
_entry.id   AF-A0A6A6A3A9-F1
#
_cell.length_a   1.000
_cell.length_b   1.000
_cell.length_c   1.000
_cell.angle_alpha   90.00
_cell.angle_beta   90.00
_cell.angle_gamma   90.00
#
_symmetry.space_group_name_H-M   'P 1'
#
loop_
_entity.id
_entity.type
_entity.pdbx_description
1 polymer ?
#
loop_
_entity_poly.entity_id
_entity_poly.type
_entity_poly.pdbx_seq_one_letter_code
_entity_poly.pdbx_strand_id
1 'polypeptide(L)'
;MEPLSIDSIVVEHPNEMSLPTPGTSSDVMAMERSKPKGRQRLFSGLHRIGSSPSLTGVGRTRSQSLRSSGNASMSCMSLSNPGSPYSNGNAYGSSYSSELSNGFSTAPTSVANSPPSTPFYDEQARRWMKTPDVRSSTPLPSNLRPRSRAGLECEGDYFSRPVRKTVKKRPNFNFWGEMPTEIRMHILRYLQPKEIVRCSRVSKSWHAMCFDGQLWGDLDTHGFYRDITADALVNIIKSAGPFVKDLNLRGCVQLKEQWNNTSFIEACRNLENFSLEGCRIDRTSIHTFLLQNSRLAHVNLSGLTGATNAAMKIIASNCPRVETLNISWCNNIDNRGLIKVIEGCPNLRVLRAGEVRGWDDIELMSSIFQRNTLERLELKNCDSLNDDSLSALIEGVGQEVDVLTDRPIVPPRKLKRLDLTRCRSITDVGIKTLAGNVPHLEGLQVSKCGGLTDDGLSALLPTMPILTHLDMEEVEGLSNDVLKTLAESPCAPHLKHICITYCENLGDAGMLPVLKACRNLTSIEMDNTRISDLVLAEAAATLRTRNRATRALSASERPHIGLRIVAYDCANVTWTGVREVLSRNAEISPPSSSGNGSGSGTHPREIISLKCFLNWQPTVDEHTKRVLKGDFAAAARLERKWTDWMMLNEEAGMGGANARRRRRRAREAQMMHADEEEGGAGAGVGVGVGRRRRARSGPGVCVVM
;
A
#
# COMPACT_ATOMS: atom_id res chain seq x y z
N MET A 1 -69.05 -10.85 39.77
CA MET A 1 -68.62 -10.70 41.17
C MET A 1 -67.62 -9.56 41.19
N GLU A 2 -67.99 -8.47 41.85
CA GLU A 2 -67.12 -7.36 42.25
C GLU A 2 -66.81 -7.51 43.76
N PRO A 3 -66.08 -6.60 44.43
CA PRO A 3 -64.67 -6.27 44.19
C PRO A 3 -63.87 -6.34 45.53
N LEU A 4 -63.29 -5.20 45.97
CA LEU A 4 -62.50 -4.93 47.19
C LEU A 4 -61.03 -5.39 47.12
N SER A 5 -59.98 -4.55 47.19
CA SER A 5 -59.74 -3.15 47.62
C SER A 5 -59.37 -2.90 49.10
N ILE A 6 -58.10 -2.52 49.29
CA ILE A 6 -57.56 -1.41 50.13
C ILE A 6 -58.12 -1.21 51.55
N ASP A 7 -57.25 -1.39 52.56
CA ASP A 7 -56.85 -0.38 53.58
C ASP A 7 -55.74 -1.03 54.46
N SER A 8 -54.58 -0.45 54.81
CA SER A 8 -54.13 0.87 55.32
C SER A 8 -53.95 0.90 56.85
N ILE A 9 -52.83 1.47 57.32
CA ILE A 9 -52.54 1.93 58.70
C ILE A 9 -51.23 2.75 58.67
N VAL A 10 -51.11 3.74 59.57
CA VAL A 10 -50.16 4.87 59.46
C VAL A 10 -49.68 5.31 60.85
N VAL A 11 -48.36 5.56 61.03
CA VAL A 11 -47.73 6.27 62.18
C VAL A 11 -47.80 5.46 63.52
N GLU A 12 -46.84 5.46 64.46
CA GLU A 12 -45.98 6.52 65.05
C GLU A 12 -44.46 6.22 65.18
N HIS A 13 -43.68 7.28 65.45
CA HIS A 13 -42.30 7.30 65.98
C HIS A 13 -42.33 7.65 67.51
N PRO A 14 -41.24 7.98 68.24
CA PRO A 14 -39.79 7.82 68.01
C PRO A 14 -39.06 7.11 69.19
N ASN A 15 -37.74 6.84 69.07
CA ASN A 15 -36.79 7.34 70.09
C ASN A 15 -35.31 7.42 69.65
N GLU A 16 -34.59 8.27 70.38
CA GLU A 16 -33.20 8.76 70.26
C GLU A 16 -32.13 7.78 70.84
N MET A 17 -30.80 7.93 70.70
CA MET A 17 -29.89 8.72 69.83
C MET A 17 -28.42 8.29 70.10
N SER A 18 -27.50 8.37 69.12
CA SER A 18 -26.04 8.55 69.34
C SER A 18 -25.34 9.14 68.10
N LEU A 19 -24.45 10.12 68.28
CA LEU A 19 -23.82 10.95 67.24
C LEU A 19 -22.63 10.26 66.53
N PRO A 20 -22.26 10.68 65.29
CA PRO A 20 -21.13 11.62 65.14
C PRO A 20 -21.23 12.65 63.98
N THR A 21 -20.48 13.76 64.06
CA THR A 21 -20.35 14.84 63.05
C THR A 21 -19.01 15.61 63.20
N PRO A 22 -18.53 16.42 62.22
CA PRO A 22 -18.88 16.56 60.79
C PRO A 22 -17.82 15.82 59.92
N GLY A 23 -17.20 16.24 58.80
CA GLY A 23 -17.19 17.44 57.91
C GLY A 23 -15.87 17.50 57.10
N THR A 24 -15.73 18.12 55.91
CA THR A 24 -16.70 18.77 55.00
C THR A 24 -16.13 18.85 53.55
N SER A 25 -16.86 19.51 52.64
CA SER A 25 -16.69 19.63 51.16
C SER A 25 -15.51 20.44 50.58
N SER A 26 -15.06 20.10 49.36
CA SER A 26 -14.64 21.08 48.31
C SER A 26 -14.64 20.48 46.89
N ASP A 27 -14.83 21.31 45.86
CA ASP A 27 -15.00 20.93 44.45
C ASP A 27 -13.71 20.61 43.68
N VAL A 28 -13.84 19.92 42.54
CA VAL A 28 -12.76 19.67 41.57
C VAL A 28 -13.03 20.42 40.26
N MET A 29 -12.39 21.59 40.11
CA MET A 29 -12.24 22.31 38.84
C MET A 29 -10.80 22.20 38.34
N ALA A 30 -10.61 22.09 37.02
CA ALA A 30 -9.28 21.96 36.42
C ALA A 30 -8.66 23.33 36.11
N MET A 31 -7.38 23.54 36.47
CA MET A 31 -6.57 24.61 35.90
C MET A 31 -5.08 24.26 35.83
N GLU A 32 -4.33 25.04 35.06
CA GLU A 32 -2.99 24.72 34.58
C GLU A 32 -1.91 24.61 35.67
N ARG A 33 -0.95 23.70 35.49
CA ARG A 33 0.32 23.73 36.22
C ARG A 33 1.43 24.35 35.37
N SER A 34 1.95 25.48 35.85
CA SER A 34 3.02 26.26 35.23
C SER A 34 4.38 25.55 35.30
N LYS A 35 5.33 25.98 34.45
CA LYS A 35 6.66 25.37 34.32
C LYS A 35 7.67 26.00 35.31
N PRO A 36 8.19 25.27 36.32
CA PRO A 36 9.32 25.74 37.11
C PRO A 36 10.63 25.66 36.31
N LYS A 37 11.45 26.71 36.40
CA LYS A 37 12.83 26.73 35.86
C LYS A 37 13.83 26.48 36.98
N GLY A 38 14.81 25.60 36.74
CA GLY A 38 16.11 25.62 37.43
C GLY A 38 16.27 24.75 38.69
N ARG A 39 17.47 24.18 38.82
CA ARG A 39 18.15 23.61 40.01
C ARG A 39 17.48 22.54 40.88
N GLN A 40 16.21 22.15 40.72
CA GLN A 40 15.62 20.98 41.40
C GLN A 40 15.45 19.78 40.46
N ARG A 41 16.56 19.16 40.03
CA ARG A 41 16.55 17.97 39.15
C ARG A 41 17.74 17.00 39.31
N LEU A 42 18.44 17.05 40.45
CA LEU A 42 19.74 16.34 40.65
C LEU A 42 19.78 15.28 41.76
N PHE A 43 18.69 15.06 42.52
CA PHE A 43 18.71 14.17 43.70
C PHE A 43 17.52 13.18 43.78
N SER A 44 17.05 12.66 42.64
CA SER A 44 15.95 11.67 42.61
C SER A 44 16.08 10.64 41.47
N GLY A 45 17.31 10.31 41.06
CA GLY A 45 17.60 9.41 39.93
C GLY A 45 18.54 8.23 40.24
N LEU A 46 18.79 7.92 41.52
CA LEU A 46 19.75 6.89 41.95
C LEU A 46 19.13 5.89 42.93
N HIS A 47 18.28 4.99 42.43
CA HIS A 47 17.94 3.74 43.10
C HIS A 47 17.62 2.64 42.07
N ARG A 48 17.96 1.39 42.41
CA ARG A 48 17.75 0.15 41.64
C ARG A 48 18.54 0.03 40.32
N ILE A 49 19.86 -0.19 40.46
CA ILE A 49 20.55 -1.22 39.68
C ILE A 49 21.09 -2.27 40.66
N GLY A 50 20.89 -3.55 40.33
CA GLY A 50 21.39 -4.71 41.05
C GLY A 50 20.73 -5.98 40.51
N SER A 51 21.41 -7.11 40.37
CA SER A 51 22.86 -7.34 40.49
C SER A 51 23.23 -8.64 39.75
N SER A 52 24.45 -8.71 39.21
CA SER A 52 25.02 -9.96 38.65
C SER A 52 26.05 -10.54 39.62
N PRO A 53 26.07 -11.86 39.88
CA PRO A 53 26.94 -12.45 40.89
C PRO A 53 28.38 -12.68 40.38
N SER A 54 29.33 -12.15 41.15
CA SER A 54 30.63 -12.73 41.53
C SER A 54 31.32 -13.79 40.64
N LEU A 55 32.62 -13.57 40.38
CA LEU A 55 33.67 -14.24 41.16
C LEU A 55 35.03 -13.51 41.06
N THR A 56 36.02 -13.93 41.88
CA THR A 56 37.19 -13.12 42.27
C THR A 56 38.51 -13.90 42.29
N GLY A 57 39.63 -13.17 42.15
CA GLY A 57 40.99 -13.65 42.41
C GLY A 57 41.78 -14.08 41.15
N VAL A 58 43.12 -14.13 41.17
CA VAL A 58 44.10 -13.85 42.24
C VAL A 58 45.40 -13.27 41.65
N GLY A 59 46.08 -12.39 42.39
CA GLY A 59 47.56 -12.36 42.41
C GLY A 59 48.28 -11.39 41.45
N ARG A 60 49.14 -10.54 42.04
CA ARG A 60 50.23 -9.86 41.33
C ARG A 60 51.54 -10.62 41.55
N THR A 61 52.39 -10.65 40.53
CA THR A 61 53.85 -10.50 40.70
C THR A 61 54.38 -9.53 39.66
N ARG A 62 55.48 -8.83 39.98
CA ARG A 62 56.18 -7.92 39.06
C ARG A 62 57.67 -7.93 39.38
N SER A 63 58.45 -8.64 38.58
CA SER A 63 59.91 -8.60 38.59
C SER A 63 60.42 -7.94 37.31
N GLN A 64 61.58 -7.29 37.41
CA GLN A 64 62.28 -6.72 36.27
C GLN A 64 63.25 -7.77 35.70
N SER A 65 63.57 -7.68 34.41
CA SER A 65 64.96 -7.41 34.00
C SER A 65 65.14 -7.28 32.48
N LEU A 66 66.14 -6.46 32.15
CA LEU A 66 67.01 -6.50 30.97
C LEU A 66 66.42 -6.30 29.55
N ARG A 67 67.28 -5.69 28.73
CA ARG A 67 67.16 -5.55 27.27
C ARG A 67 68.05 -6.62 26.62
N SER A 68 67.73 -7.04 25.41
CA SER A 68 68.78 -7.34 24.43
C SER A 68 68.32 -6.97 23.02
N SER A 69 69.29 -6.68 22.16
CA SER A 69 69.08 -6.46 20.72
C SER A 69 69.58 -7.69 19.96
N GLY A 70 68.94 -8.04 18.85
CA GLY A 70 69.31 -9.20 18.06
C GLY A 70 68.69 -9.16 16.66
N ASN A 71 69.47 -8.72 15.68
CA ASN A 71 69.10 -8.83 14.28
C ASN A 71 69.33 -10.27 13.81
N ALA A 72 68.32 -10.88 13.19
CA ALA A 72 68.50 -12.05 12.34
C ALA A 72 67.44 -12.04 11.23
N SER A 73 67.88 -11.94 9.99
CA SER A 73 67.10 -12.35 8.83
C SER A 73 67.17 -13.87 8.67
N MET A 74 66.14 -14.47 8.09
CA MET A 74 66.25 -15.38 6.92
C MET A 74 64.85 -15.79 6.46
N SER A 75 64.69 -15.92 5.14
CA SER A 75 63.46 -16.33 4.47
C SER A 75 63.64 -17.67 3.78
N CYS A 76 62.71 -18.61 3.92
CA CYS A 76 62.58 -19.73 2.97
C CYS A 76 61.24 -20.50 3.05
N MET A 77 60.84 -21.01 1.88
CA MET A 77 60.01 -22.21 1.64
C MET A 77 58.53 -22.20 2.05
N SER A 78 57.67 -22.13 1.03
CA SER A 78 56.39 -22.84 0.99
C SER A 78 56.61 -24.35 0.71
N LEU A 79 55.65 -25.20 1.08
CA LEU A 79 55.55 -26.60 0.65
C LEU A 79 54.13 -26.92 0.15
N SER A 80 53.97 -27.95 -0.69
CA SER A 80 52.80 -28.11 -1.57
C SER A 80 52.43 -29.57 -1.95
N ASN A 81 51.13 -29.90 -1.92
CA ASN A 81 50.43 -31.01 -2.64
C ASN A 81 50.87 -32.47 -2.32
N PRO A 82 50.26 -33.57 -2.89
CA PRO A 82 49.25 -33.74 -3.98
C PRO A 82 47.78 -33.56 -3.52
N GLY A 83 46.68 -33.82 -4.26
CA GLY A 83 46.38 -34.36 -5.63
C GLY A 83 44.86 -34.09 -5.96
N SER A 84 44.22 -34.31 -7.13
CA SER A 84 44.39 -35.15 -8.35
C SER A 84 43.93 -36.63 -8.21
N PRO A 85 43.09 -37.22 -9.12
CA PRO A 85 42.70 -36.84 -10.50
C PRO A 85 41.22 -36.36 -10.64
N TYR A 86 40.67 -35.87 -11.77
CA TYR A 86 40.84 -36.20 -13.21
C TYR A 86 40.74 -34.99 -14.18
N SER A 87 41.28 -35.17 -15.40
CA SER A 87 41.03 -34.44 -16.68
C SER A 87 41.03 -32.90 -16.66
N ASN A 88 42.10 -32.23 -17.11
CA ASN A 88 42.42 -31.91 -18.52
C ASN A 88 41.31 -31.16 -19.29
N GLY A 89 41.56 -29.97 -19.87
CA GLY A 89 42.83 -29.22 -19.80
C GLY A 89 42.93 -27.92 -20.61
N ASN A 90 44.16 -27.37 -20.60
CA ASN A 90 44.68 -26.18 -21.27
C ASN A 90 44.14 -24.80 -20.84
N ALA A 91 45.07 -23.99 -20.30
CA ALA A 91 44.86 -22.60 -19.94
C ALA A 91 46.04 -21.74 -20.42
N TYR A 92 45.74 -20.50 -20.77
CA TYR A 92 46.63 -19.34 -20.71
C TYR A 92 45.79 -18.18 -20.15
N GLY A 93 46.27 -17.27 -19.33
CA GLY A 93 47.63 -17.08 -18.81
C GLY A 93 47.76 -15.60 -18.43
N SER A 94 47.67 -15.27 -17.15
CA SER A 94 47.59 -13.87 -16.69
C SER A 94 48.95 -13.19 -16.61
N SER A 95 49.04 -11.90 -16.97
CA SER A 95 49.97 -10.96 -16.31
C SER A 95 49.72 -9.48 -16.60
N TYR A 96 49.72 -8.72 -15.50
CA TYR A 96 50.25 -7.34 -15.37
C TYR A 96 49.62 -6.18 -16.16
N SER A 97 50.22 -5.01 -15.95
CA SER A 97 49.57 -3.70 -15.84
C SER A 97 50.53 -2.56 -16.25
N SER A 98 49.96 -1.35 -16.37
CA SER A 98 50.67 -0.07 -16.57
C SER A 98 51.34 0.13 -17.93
N GLU A 99 50.87 1.13 -18.67
CA GLU A 99 51.71 2.30 -18.95
C GLU A 99 50.88 3.55 -19.31
N LEU A 100 51.51 4.72 -19.20
CA LEU A 100 50.96 6.04 -19.53
C LEU A 100 51.80 6.65 -20.65
N SER A 101 51.17 7.17 -21.71
CA SER A 101 51.85 8.04 -22.66
C SER A 101 50.89 9.04 -23.34
N ASN A 102 51.30 10.31 -23.39
CA ASN A 102 50.77 11.30 -24.32
C ASN A 102 51.55 11.16 -25.64
N GLY A 103 50.88 11.23 -26.79
CA GLY A 103 51.54 11.19 -28.10
C GLY A 103 50.63 11.68 -29.22
N PHE A 104 51.04 12.74 -29.92
CA PHE A 104 50.28 13.39 -30.99
C PHE A 104 50.04 12.46 -32.19
N SER A 105 48.79 12.40 -32.68
CA SER A 105 48.50 11.85 -34.02
C SER A 105 48.65 12.94 -35.08
N THR A 106 49.57 12.76 -36.02
CA THR A 106 49.58 13.48 -37.31
C THR A 106 48.68 12.76 -38.32
N ALA A 107 48.12 13.51 -39.27
CA ALA A 107 47.22 12.97 -40.29
C ALA A 107 47.96 12.19 -41.39
N PRO A 108 47.22 11.38 -42.19
CA PRO A 108 47.24 11.69 -43.62
C PRO A 108 45.84 11.71 -44.29
N THR A 109 45.62 12.78 -45.06
CA THR A 109 44.92 12.87 -46.36
C THR A 109 43.82 11.85 -46.76
N SER A 110 42.61 12.39 -47.02
CA SER A 110 41.86 12.34 -48.31
C SER A 110 41.67 10.99 -49.05
N VAL A 111 40.53 10.61 -49.64
CA VAL A 111 39.28 11.28 -50.11
C VAL A 111 38.16 10.20 -50.24
N ALA A 112 36.87 10.39 -50.63
CA ALA A 112 36.00 11.50 -51.07
C ALA A 112 34.49 11.10 -50.96
N ASN A 113 33.59 12.03 -51.33
CA ASN A 113 32.18 11.85 -51.70
C ASN A 113 31.13 11.59 -50.58
N SER A 114 29.91 12.06 -50.83
CA SER A 114 28.83 12.36 -49.88
C SER A 114 27.45 12.27 -50.59
N PRO A 115 26.28 12.60 -49.99
CA PRO A 115 25.95 12.86 -48.58
C PRO A 115 24.78 11.99 -48.04
N PRO A 116 24.43 12.12 -46.75
CA PRO A 116 22.99 12.10 -46.42
C PRO A 116 22.56 13.07 -45.29
N SER A 117 21.24 13.07 -45.06
CA SER A 117 20.48 13.50 -43.85
C SER A 117 19.87 14.90 -43.79
N THR A 118 18.66 14.92 -43.23
CA THR A 118 17.77 16.06 -42.93
C THR A 118 18.03 16.61 -41.52
N PRO A 119 17.65 17.87 -41.22
CA PRO A 119 17.97 18.49 -39.94
C PRO A 119 17.12 17.95 -38.78
N PHE A 120 17.76 17.75 -37.63
CA PHE A 120 17.10 17.66 -36.32
C PHE A 120 17.33 18.95 -35.52
N TYR A 121 16.36 19.28 -34.67
CA TYR A 121 16.38 20.47 -33.81
C TYR A 121 17.11 20.15 -32.49
N ASP A 122 17.82 21.13 -31.92
CA ASP A 122 18.38 21.07 -30.56
C ASP A 122 18.01 22.36 -29.79
N GLU A 123 17.86 22.25 -28.47
CA GLU A 123 17.21 23.24 -27.62
C GLU A 123 18.00 23.49 -26.32
N GLN A 124 18.84 24.53 -26.29
CA GLN A 124 19.44 25.01 -25.03
C GLN A 124 19.37 26.53 -24.80
N ALA A 125 18.64 26.87 -23.74
CA ALA A 125 18.90 27.91 -22.74
C ALA A 125 19.71 29.17 -23.14
N ARG A 126 19.02 30.31 -23.22
CA ARG A 126 19.66 31.64 -23.12
C ARG A 126 19.90 32.02 -21.66
N ARG A 127 21.12 32.41 -21.29
CA ARG A 127 21.41 33.13 -20.03
C ARG A 127 21.39 34.64 -20.27
N TRP A 128 20.98 35.41 -19.27
CA TRP A 128 21.02 36.88 -19.32
C TRP A 128 22.45 37.43 -19.18
N MET A 129 22.71 38.54 -19.87
CA MET A 129 23.93 39.34 -19.73
C MET A 129 23.62 40.60 -18.91
N LYS A 130 24.55 41.02 -18.06
CA LYS A 130 24.35 42.11 -17.08
C LYS A 130 25.34 43.24 -17.34
N THR A 131 24.85 44.45 -17.61
CA THR A 131 25.67 45.67 -17.78
C THR A 131 25.72 46.49 -16.47
N PRO A 132 26.85 47.15 -16.15
CA PRO A 132 27.03 47.89 -14.90
C PRO A 132 26.47 49.33 -14.92
N ASP A 133 26.54 49.98 -13.76
CA ASP A 133 25.90 51.25 -13.42
C ASP A 133 26.52 52.53 -14.02
N VAL A 134 25.70 53.57 -14.20
CA VAL A 134 25.95 54.98 -13.80
C VAL A 134 24.60 55.75 -13.82
N ARG A 135 24.50 56.90 -13.15
CA ARG A 135 23.23 57.52 -12.73
C ARG A 135 22.73 58.69 -13.61
N SER A 136 21.39 58.81 -13.63
CA SER A 136 20.58 60.05 -13.67
C SER A 136 20.78 61.12 -14.75
N SER A 137 19.69 61.46 -15.45
CA SER A 137 19.36 62.84 -15.81
C SER A 137 17.85 63.09 -15.63
N THR A 138 17.46 64.32 -15.32
CA THR A 138 16.08 64.73 -15.01
C THR A 138 15.27 65.10 -16.27
N PRO A 139 13.93 65.04 -16.22
CA PRO A 139 13.09 65.54 -17.31
C PRO A 139 13.15 67.07 -17.40
N LEU A 140 13.35 67.60 -18.61
CA LEU A 140 13.35 69.04 -18.88
C LEU A 140 11.91 69.63 -18.90
N PRO A 141 11.72 70.91 -18.52
CA PRO A 141 10.40 71.56 -18.51
C PRO A 141 9.75 71.71 -19.89
N SER A 142 8.44 71.99 -19.88
CA SER A 142 7.54 72.06 -21.05
C SER A 142 7.91 73.03 -22.17
N ASN A 143 8.90 73.90 -21.97
CA ASN A 143 9.13 75.08 -22.81
C ASN A 143 10.19 74.86 -23.91
N LEU A 144 10.86 73.70 -23.95
CA LEU A 144 11.80 73.30 -25.02
C LEU A 144 11.19 72.26 -25.96
N ARG A 145 9.99 72.55 -26.47
CA ARG A 145 9.24 71.67 -27.38
C ARG A 145 9.04 72.35 -28.74
N PRO A 146 9.83 72.02 -29.78
CA PRO A 146 9.67 72.61 -31.11
C PRO A 146 8.25 72.40 -31.64
N ARG A 147 7.59 73.49 -32.07
CA ARG A 147 6.16 73.46 -32.44
C ARG A 147 5.88 74.21 -33.74
N SER A 148 6.34 73.65 -34.85
CA SER A 148 5.96 74.06 -36.21
C SER A 148 6.26 72.93 -37.22
N ARG A 149 5.70 72.91 -38.44
CA ARG A 149 4.34 73.22 -38.95
C ARG A 149 4.46 73.15 -40.49
N ALA A 150 3.49 72.51 -41.14
CA ALA A 150 3.43 72.37 -42.60
C ALA A 150 4.62 71.60 -43.22
N GLY A 151 4.46 71.19 -44.48
CA GLY A 151 5.43 70.37 -45.19
C GLY A 151 6.21 71.16 -46.24
N LEU A 152 7.35 70.60 -46.62
CA LEU A 152 8.01 70.80 -47.90
C LEU A 152 8.71 69.47 -48.25
N GLU A 153 8.72 69.14 -49.52
CA GLU A 153 9.27 67.86 -49.99
C GLU A 153 10.79 67.99 -50.13
N CYS A 154 11.53 67.21 -49.35
CA CYS A 154 12.94 66.93 -49.62
C CYS A 154 13.04 65.52 -50.19
N GLU A 155 13.57 65.38 -51.41
CA GLU A 155 13.97 64.08 -51.92
C GLU A 155 15.10 63.50 -51.06
N GLY A 156 14.97 62.22 -50.71
CA GLY A 156 15.91 61.51 -49.85
C GLY A 156 15.56 60.03 -49.78
N ASP A 157 16.47 59.20 -50.29
CA ASP A 157 16.52 57.75 -50.21
C ASP A 157 15.19 56.97 -50.31
N TYR A 158 14.86 56.56 -51.54
CA TYR A 158 13.90 55.50 -51.80
C TYR A 158 14.22 54.19 -51.04
N PHE A 159 15.51 53.93 -50.78
CA PHE A 159 16.00 52.70 -50.13
C PHE A 159 15.97 52.70 -48.59
N SER A 160 15.86 53.85 -47.91
CA SER A 160 15.92 53.91 -46.44
C SER A 160 14.56 54.00 -45.75
N ARG A 161 13.46 54.04 -46.52
CA ARG A 161 12.08 53.98 -45.98
C ARG A 161 11.80 52.58 -45.40
N PRO A 162 11.69 52.41 -44.06
CA PRO A 162 11.39 51.11 -43.49
C PRO A 162 9.95 50.74 -43.85
N VAL A 163 9.78 49.72 -44.71
CA VAL A 163 8.47 49.15 -45.03
C VAL A 163 7.90 48.50 -43.77
N ARG A 164 7.23 49.31 -42.96
CA ARG A 164 6.38 48.86 -41.85
C ARG A 164 5.22 48.09 -42.45
N LYS A 165 5.46 46.81 -42.78
CA LYS A 165 4.43 45.80 -42.92
C LYS A 165 3.57 45.91 -41.65
N THR A 166 2.39 46.48 -41.79
CA THR A 166 1.41 46.55 -40.71
C THR A 166 0.98 45.12 -40.46
N VAL A 167 1.67 44.46 -39.53
CA VAL A 167 1.28 43.15 -39.02
C VAL A 167 -0.11 43.37 -38.47
N LYS A 168 -1.13 42.96 -39.25
CA LYS A 168 -2.50 42.87 -38.79
C LYS A 168 -2.43 41.98 -37.56
N LYS A 169 -2.53 42.59 -36.36
CA LYS A 169 -2.74 41.82 -35.14
C LYS A 169 -3.90 40.90 -35.47
N ARG A 170 -3.69 39.58 -35.39
CA ARG A 170 -4.79 38.63 -35.54
C ARG A 170 -5.90 39.12 -34.61
N PRO A 171 -7.19 39.11 -35.01
CA PRO A 171 -8.26 39.39 -34.06
C PRO A 171 -8.04 38.51 -32.83
N ASN A 172 -8.33 39.03 -31.64
CA ASN A 172 -8.06 38.34 -30.38
C ASN A 172 -8.92 37.07 -30.32
N PHE A 173 -8.40 35.99 -30.90
CA PHE A 173 -9.04 34.69 -31.02
C PHE A 173 -9.18 34.11 -29.63
N ASN A 174 -10.36 34.35 -29.04
CA ASN A 174 -10.68 33.94 -27.70
C ASN A 174 -11.11 32.48 -27.81
N PHE A 175 -10.13 31.58 -27.98
CA PHE A 175 -10.31 30.14 -28.13
C PHE A 175 -11.34 29.55 -27.15
N TRP A 176 -11.40 30.05 -25.92
CA TRP A 176 -12.37 29.64 -24.92
C TRP A 176 -13.77 30.30 -25.05
N GLY A 177 -13.85 31.53 -25.57
CA GLY A 177 -15.11 32.24 -25.79
C GLY A 177 -15.84 31.81 -27.07
N GLU A 178 -15.08 31.44 -28.11
CA GLU A 178 -15.59 30.93 -29.39
C GLU A 178 -15.90 29.42 -29.35
N MET A 179 -15.48 28.72 -28.30
CA MET A 179 -15.72 27.29 -28.12
C MET A 179 -17.18 27.00 -27.66
N PRO A 180 -17.86 26.00 -28.23
CA PRO A 180 -19.16 25.52 -27.75
C PRO A 180 -19.16 25.16 -26.26
N THR A 181 -20.32 25.32 -25.62
CA THR A 181 -20.52 25.05 -24.18
C THR A 181 -20.21 23.61 -23.81
N GLU A 182 -20.53 22.69 -24.69
CA GLU A 182 -20.46 21.23 -24.51
C GLU A 182 -19.00 20.79 -24.44
N ILE A 183 -18.15 21.35 -25.31
CA ILE A 183 -16.70 21.08 -25.32
C ILE A 183 -16.03 21.69 -24.08
N ARG A 184 -16.44 22.91 -23.66
CA ARG A 184 -15.94 23.51 -22.41
C ARG A 184 -16.29 22.65 -21.19
N MET A 185 -17.51 22.13 -21.11
CA MET A 185 -17.95 21.23 -20.05
C MET A 185 -17.22 19.89 -20.10
N HIS A 186 -16.99 19.33 -21.29
CA HIS A 186 -16.19 18.11 -21.48
C HIS A 186 -14.73 18.29 -21.06
N ILE A 187 -14.14 19.48 -21.24
CA ILE A 187 -12.81 19.82 -20.72
C ILE A 187 -12.83 19.91 -19.19
N LEU A 188 -13.82 20.59 -18.62
CA LEU A 188 -13.97 20.72 -17.16
C LEU A 188 -14.18 19.36 -16.46
N ARG A 189 -14.84 18.39 -17.11
CA ARG A 189 -15.03 17.02 -16.59
C ARG A 189 -13.72 16.24 -16.37
N TYR A 190 -12.61 16.62 -17.01
CA TYR A 190 -11.30 16.01 -16.76
C TYR A 190 -10.54 16.61 -15.56
N LEU A 191 -11.03 17.71 -14.97
CA LEU A 191 -10.41 18.36 -13.82
C LEU A 191 -10.93 17.78 -12.51
N GLN A 192 -10.09 17.73 -11.49
CA GLN A 192 -10.53 17.31 -10.16
C GLN A 192 -11.46 18.37 -9.52
N PRO A 193 -12.36 18.00 -8.59
CA PRO A 193 -13.18 18.95 -7.83
C PRO A 193 -12.41 20.13 -7.22
N LYS A 194 -11.20 19.91 -6.68
CA LYS A 194 -10.31 20.97 -6.17
C LYS A 194 -9.90 21.98 -7.25
N GLU A 195 -9.78 21.53 -8.49
CA GLU A 195 -9.35 22.30 -9.65
C GLU A 195 -10.52 23.04 -10.29
N ILE A 196 -11.70 22.41 -10.38
CA ILE A 196 -12.96 23.05 -10.79
C ILE A 196 -13.27 24.25 -9.86
N VAL A 197 -13.20 24.05 -8.54
CA VAL A 197 -13.40 25.15 -7.56
C VAL A 197 -12.35 26.26 -7.71
N ARG A 198 -11.10 25.95 -8.06
CA ARG A 198 -10.07 26.97 -8.38
C ARG A 198 -10.39 27.71 -9.69
N CYS A 199 -10.84 27.01 -10.72
CA CYS A 199 -11.20 27.57 -12.03
C CYS A 199 -12.39 28.55 -11.93
N SER A 200 -13.29 28.37 -10.97
CA SER A 200 -14.38 29.32 -10.69
C SER A 200 -13.92 30.76 -10.41
N ARG A 201 -12.64 30.97 -10.07
CA ARG A 201 -12.04 32.29 -9.80
C ARG A 201 -11.55 33.03 -11.07
N VAL A 202 -11.56 32.39 -12.24
CA VAL A 202 -10.96 32.94 -13.47
C VAL A 202 -11.83 34.01 -14.13
N SER A 203 -13.15 33.83 -14.13
CA SER A 203 -14.13 34.76 -14.73
C SER A 203 -15.54 34.43 -14.25
N LYS A 204 -16.49 35.38 -14.38
CA LYS A 204 -17.92 35.14 -14.09
C LYS A 204 -18.51 34.01 -14.93
N SER A 205 -18.09 33.85 -16.18
CA SER A 205 -18.54 32.75 -17.04
C SER A 205 -17.97 31.40 -16.60
N TRP A 206 -16.70 31.36 -16.20
CA TRP A 206 -16.08 30.18 -15.60
C TRP A 206 -16.74 29.80 -14.28
N HIS A 207 -17.05 30.79 -13.43
CA HIS A 207 -17.80 30.58 -12.19
C HIS A 207 -19.15 29.88 -12.45
N ALA A 208 -19.96 30.40 -13.38
CA ALA A 208 -21.23 29.78 -13.74
C ALA A 208 -21.08 28.33 -14.25
N MET A 209 -20.08 28.05 -15.11
CA MET A 209 -19.83 26.69 -15.60
C MET A 209 -19.31 25.74 -14.51
N CYS A 210 -18.47 26.22 -13.59
CA CYS A 210 -17.94 25.39 -12.49
C CYS A 210 -19.01 25.00 -11.46
N PHE A 211 -20.15 25.70 -11.42
CA PHE A 211 -21.31 25.36 -10.59
C PHE A 211 -22.50 24.79 -11.40
N ASP A 212 -22.33 24.46 -12.68
CA ASP A 212 -23.33 23.71 -13.45
C ASP A 212 -23.34 22.23 -12.98
N GLY A 213 -24.53 21.73 -12.64
CA GLY A 213 -24.73 20.41 -12.07
C GLY A 213 -24.30 19.23 -12.95
N GLN A 214 -24.14 19.44 -14.26
CA GLN A 214 -23.65 18.40 -15.16
C GLN A 214 -22.20 17.96 -14.86
N LEU A 215 -21.37 18.81 -14.23
CA LEU A 215 -20.03 18.43 -13.78
C LEU A 215 -20.04 17.54 -12.53
N TRP A 216 -21.11 17.64 -11.74
CA TRP A 216 -21.20 17.12 -10.37
C TRP A 216 -22.05 15.84 -10.26
N GLY A 217 -22.19 15.11 -11.37
CA GLY A 217 -22.88 13.82 -11.40
C GLY A 217 -22.19 12.73 -10.56
N ASP A 218 -20.86 12.83 -10.44
CA ASP A 218 -20.01 12.07 -9.52
C ASP A 218 -19.27 13.04 -8.60
N LEU A 219 -19.42 12.84 -7.28
CA LEU A 219 -18.87 13.68 -6.23
C LEU A 219 -18.25 12.82 -5.11
N ASP A 220 -17.02 12.38 -5.34
CA ASP A 220 -16.17 11.74 -4.31
C ASP A 220 -15.39 12.75 -3.47
N THR A 221 -15.79 12.94 -2.21
CA THR A 221 -15.09 13.84 -1.27
C THR A 221 -13.88 13.21 -0.58
N HIS A 222 -13.58 11.92 -0.81
CA HIS A 222 -12.55 11.18 -0.08
C HIS A 222 -11.16 11.85 -0.16
N GLY A 223 -10.81 12.41 -1.32
CA GLY A 223 -9.55 13.13 -1.53
C GLY A 223 -9.51 14.57 -1.01
N PHE A 224 -10.60 15.13 -0.49
CA PHE A 224 -10.71 16.57 -0.19
C PHE A 224 -11.50 16.99 1.05
N TYR A 225 -12.03 16.08 1.87
CA TYR A 225 -12.81 16.36 3.08
C TYR A 225 -12.12 17.26 4.16
N ARG A 226 -10.82 17.56 4.01
CA ARG A 226 -10.06 18.52 4.85
C ARG A 226 -9.83 19.89 4.21
N ASP A 227 -9.94 19.99 2.88
CA ASP A 227 -9.49 21.15 2.09
C ASP A 227 -10.66 22.06 1.66
N ILE A 228 -11.88 21.53 1.69
CA ILE A 228 -13.12 22.26 1.34
C ILE A 228 -13.93 22.48 2.61
N THR A 229 -14.53 23.66 2.75
CA THR A 229 -15.42 24.03 3.87
C THR A 229 -16.82 23.46 3.68
N ALA A 230 -17.51 23.19 4.79
CA ALA A 230 -18.88 22.66 4.79
C ALA A 230 -19.84 23.45 3.89
N ASP A 231 -19.86 24.78 3.98
CA ASP A 231 -20.76 25.62 3.17
C ASP A 231 -20.47 25.55 1.67
N ALA A 232 -19.20 25.42 1.28
CA ALA A 232 -18.82 25.27 -0.12
C ALA A 232 -19.31 23.92 -0.68
N LEU A 233 -19.20 22.84 0.10
CA LEU A 233 -19.70 21.52 -0.27
C LEU A 233 -21.24 21.49 -0.34
N VAL A 234 -21.92 22.12 0.61
CA VAL A 234 -23.39 22.30 0.58
C VAL A 234 -23.84 23.11 -0.63
N ASN A 235 -23.11 24.17 -0.99
CA ASN A 235 -23.42 24.98 -2.18
C ASN A 235 -23.19 24.22 -3.49
N ILE A 236 -22.13 23.42 -3.60
CA ILE A 236 -21.89 22.52 -4.74
C ILE A 236 -23.04 21.51 -4.90
N ILE A 237 -23.45 20.87 -3.79
CA ILE A 237 -24.53 19.88 -3.83
C ILE A 237 -25.89 20.53 -4.14
N LYS A 238 -26.13 21.76 -3.67
CA LYS A 238 -27.33 22.55 -4.05
C LYS A 238 -27.32 22.99 -5.52
N SER A 239 -26.17 23.33 -6.10
CA SER A 239 -26.09 23.67 -7.53
C SER A 239 -26.12 22.43 -8.43
N ALA A 240 -25.69 21.27 -7.93
CA ALA A 240 -25.79 19.99 -8.61
C ALA A 240 -27.21 19.40 -8.59
N GLY A 241 -27.88 19.46 -7.43
CA GLY A 241 -29.28 19.06 -7.25
C GLY A 241 -29.59 17.68 -7.84
N PRO A 242 -30.57 17.56 -8.75
CA PRO A 242 -31.04 16.27 -9.27
C PRO A 242 -30.07 15.58 -10.24
N PHE A 243 -28.94 16.19 -10.59
CA PHE A 243 -27.92 15.58 -11.45
C PHE A 243 -26.92 14.68 -10.71
N VAL A 244 -26.79 14.82 -9.38
CA VAL A 244 -25.93 13.95 -8.58
C VAL A 244 -26.49 12.52 -8.63
N LYS A 245 -25.68 11.59 -9.14
CA LYS A 245 -25.91 10.14 -9.09
C LYS A 245 -25.04 9.51 -8.01
N ASP A 246 -23.76 9.90 -7.98
CA ASP A 246 -22.75 9.26 -7.16
C ASP A 246 -22.25 10.26 -6.11
N LEU A 247 -22.57 9.96 -4.85
CA LEU A 247 -22.32 10.84 -3.71
C LEU A 247 -21.56 10.08 -2.61
N ASN A 248 -20.25 10.26 -2.56
CA ASN A 248 -19.40 9.72 -1.50
C ASN A 248 -18.92 10.84 -0.57
N LEU A 249 -19.51 10.91 0.62
CA LEU A 249 -19.21 11.89 1.66
C LEU A 249 -18.25 11.33 2.74
N ARG A 250 -17.56 10.21 2.47
CA ARG A 250 -16.72 9.47 3.44
C ARG A 250 -15.79 10.39 4.25
N GLY A 251 -15.95 10.37 5.56
CA GLY A 251 -15.15 11.16 6.51
C GLY A 251 -15.53 12.64 6.65
N CYS A 252 -16.64 13.12 6.07
CA CYS A 252 -17.10 14.51 6.17
C CYS A 252 -17.67 14.88 7.56
N VAL A 253 -16.85 14.82 8.61
CA VAL A 253 -17.18 15.26 9.98
C VAL A 253 -17.61 16.74 10.01
N GLN A 254 -17.13 17.56 9.08
CA GLN A 254 -17.49 18.99 8.96
C GLN A 254 -18.99 19.24 8.74
N LEU A 255 -19.73 18.29 8.14
CA LEU A 255 -21.14 18.48 7.79
C LEU A 255 -22.09 18.40 8.99
N LYS A 256 -21.60 18.09 10.21
CA LYS A 256 -22.43 17.79 11.40
C LYS A 256 -23.60 18.76 11.61
N GLU A 257 -23.37 20.07 11.51
CA GLU A 257 -24.38 21.10 11.75
C GLU A 257 -25.26 21.38 10.51
N GLN A 258 -24.77 21.03 9.32
CA GLN A 258 -25.46 21.23 8.04
C GLN A 258 -26.54 20.17 7.76
N TRP A 259 -26.50 19.00 8.42
CA TRP A 259 -27.53 17.95 8.24
C TRP A 259 -28.95 18.34 8.67
N ASN A 260 -29.09 19.44 9.42
CA ASN A 260 -30.37 20.04 9.81
C ASN A 260 -30.98 20.93 8.71
N ASN A 261 -30.18 21.37 7.73
CA ASN A 261 -30.66 22.19 6.62
C ASN A 261 -31.35 21.30 5.58
N THR A 262 -32.68 21.15 5.67
CA THR A 262 -33.47 20.25 4.79
C THR A 262 -33.21 20.46 3.29
N SER A 263 -32.98 21.72 2.89
CA SER A 263 -32.53 22.14 1.55
C SER A 263 -31.27 21.45 1.00
N PHE A 264 -30.46 20.79 1.84
CA PHE A 264 -29.36 19.92 1.42
C PHE A 264 -29.83 18.51 1.06
N ILE A 265 -30.80 17.98 1.81
CA ILE A 265 -31.37 16.65 1.61
C ILE A 265 -32.27 16.65 0.36
N GLU A 266 -33.19 17.61 0.29
CA GLU A 266 -34.19 17.78 -0.77
C GLU A 266 -33.60 18.01 -2.19
N ALA A 267 -32.31 18.33 -2.27
CA ALA A 267 -31.58 18.50 -3.52
C ALA A 267 -31.25 17.16 -4.20
N CYS A 268 -30.90 16.13 -3.42
CA CYS A 268 -30.43 14.83 -3.92
C CYS A 268 -31.58 13.83 -4.05
N ARG A 269 -32.10 13.64 -5.27
CA ARG A 269 -33.29 12.80 -5.55
C ARG A 269 -33.06 11.62 -6.50
N ASN A 270 -31.91 11.56 -7.16
CA ASN A 270 -31.59 10.58 -8.21
C ASN A 270 -30.32 9.77 -7.88
N LEU A 271 -29.97 9.63 -6.60
CA LEU A 271 -28.76 8.92 -6.19
C LEU A 271 -28.82 7.43 -6.60
N GLU A 272 -27.71 6.95 -7.15
CA GLU A 272 -27.45 5.57 -7.57
C GLU A 272 -26.33 4.97 -6.71
N ASN A 273 -25.23 5.71 -6.49
CA ASN A 273 -24.20 5.39 -5.49
C ASN A 273 -24.27 6.37 -4.30
N PHE A 274 -24.36 5.85 -3.07
CA PHE A 274 -24.42 6.65 -1.85
C PHE A 274 -23.50 6.09 -0.76
N SER A 275 -22.56 6.89 -0.28
CA SER A 275 -21.59 6.49 0.73
C SER A 275 -21.40 7.56 1.80
N LEU A 276 -21.60 7.16 3.05
CA LEU A 276 -21.59 8.01 4.25
C LEU A 276 -20.58 7.55 5.30
N GLU A 277 -19.65 6.66 4.94
CA GLU A 277 -18.75 5.98 5.87
C GLU A 277 -18.00 6.95 6.81
N GLY A 278 -18.02 6.64 8.10
CA GLY A 278 -17.33 7.41 9.15
C GLY A 278 -17.88 8.83 9.40
N CYS A 279 -19.02 9.19 8.82
CA CYS A 279 -19.67 10.48 9.09
C CYS A 279 -20.43 10.47 10.42
N ARG A 280 -20.66 11.67 10.99
CA ARG A 280 -21.54 11.86 12.14
C ARG A 280 -22.82 12.56 11.65
N ILE A 281 -23.89 11.77 11.53
CA ILE A 281 -25.14 12.12 10.87
C ILE A 281 -26.30 11.67 11.75
N ASP A 282 -27.32 12.52 11.89
CA ASP A 282 -28.49 12.19 12.70
C ASP A 282 -29.44 11.22 11.97
N ARG A 283 -30.07 10.33 12.76
CA ARG A 283 -30.98 9.27 12.28
C ARG A 283 -32.07 9.79 11.33
N THR A 284 -32.59 10.99 11.60
CA THR A 284 -33.64 11.65 10.82
C THR A 284 -33.16 12.00 9.42
N SER A 285 -31.98 12.61 9.29
CA SER A 285 -31.42 12.98 7.99
C SER A 285 -31.15 11.73 7.13
N ILE A 286 -30.59 10.66 7.72
CA ILE A 286 -30.40 9.36 7.05
C ILE A 286 -31.74 8.81 6.54
N HIS A 287 -32.78 8.77 7.38
CA HIS A 287 -34.10 8.28 6.98
C HIS A 287 -34.68 9.11 5.82
N THR A 288 -34.55 10.45 5.84
CA THR A 288 -35.06 11.32 4.79
C THR A 288 -34.33 11.13 3.45
N PHE A 289 -33.00 10.94 3.45
CA PHE A 289 -32.26 10.59 2.22
C PHE A 289 -32.77 9.28 1.59
N LEU A 290 -32.97 8.25 2.41
CA LEU A 290 -33.40 6.92 1.98
C LEU A 290 -34.89 6.88 1.55
N LEU A 291 -35.72 7.80 2.05
CA LEU A 291 -37.09 8.00 1.59
C LEU A 291 -37.17 8.75 0.24
N GLN A 292 -36.21 9.62 -0.07
CA GLN A 292 -36.24 10.44 -1.28
C GLN A 292 -35.58 9.77 -2.51
N ASN A 293 -34.71 8.77 -2.33
CA ASN A 293 -33.89 8.20 -3.40
C ASN A 293 -34.25 6.73 -3.70
N SER A 294 -35.25 6.50 -4.54
CA SER A 294 -35.71 5.15 -4.92
C SER A 294 -34.82 4.43 -5.96
N ARG A 295 -33.76 5.09 -6.44
CA ARG A 295 -32.83 4.59 -7.47
C ARG A 295 -31.51 4.03 -6.92
N LEU A 296 -31.32 4.03 -5.60
CA LEU A 296 -30.10 3.56 -4.95
C LEU A 296 -29.79 2.11 -5.37
N ALA A 297 -28.60 1.93 -5.93
CA ALA A 297 -28.02 0.63 -6.29
C ALA A 297 -26.89 0.23 -5.33
N HIS A 298 -26.10 1.22 -4.87
CA HIS A 298 -24.98 1.00 -3.97
C HIS A 298 -25.11 1.89 -2.72
N VAL A 299 -25.22 1.26 -1.54
CA VAL A 299 -25.45 1.94 -0.26
C VAL A 299 -24.38 1.56 0.74
N ASN A 300 -23.56 2.52 1.16
CA ASN A 300 -22.49 2.34 2.14
C ASN A 300 -22.73 3.20 3.40
N LEU A 301 -23.15 2.53 4.48
CA LEU A 301 -23.51 3.12 5.77
C LEU A 301 -22.53 2.72 6.89
N SER A 302 -21.37 2.12 6.57
CA SER A 302 -20.50 1.52 7.57
C SER A 302 -19.93 2.52 8.59
N GLY A 303 -19.94 2.12 9.86
CA GLY A 303 -19.52 2.96 10.99
C GLY A 303 -20.54 4.04 11.40
N LEU A 304 -21.76 4.02 10.88
CA LEU A 304 -22.82 4.93 11.30
C LEU A 304 -23.61 4.36 12.49
N THR A 305 -23.43 4.95 13.67
CA THR A 305 -24.27 4.69 14.85
C THR A 305 -25.74 5.10 14.65
N GLY A 306 -25.99 6.05 13.74
CA GLY A 306 -27.33 6.49 13.35
C GLY A 306 -28.07 5.54 12.39
N ALA A 307 -27.39 4.54 11.81
CA ALA A 307 -28.04 3.51 11.01
C ALA A 307 -28.70 2.48 11.93
N THR A 308 -29.99 2.22 11.71
CA THR A 308 -30.81 1.37 12.57
C THR A 308 -31.72 0.44 11.77
N ASN A 309 -32.35 -0.54 12.42
CA ASN A 309 -33.41 -1.38 11.84
C ASN A 309 -34.53 -0.58 11.14
N ALA A 310 -34.79 0.67 11.54
CA ALA A 310 -35.76 1.53 10.87
C ALA A 310 -35.25 2.04 9.51
N ALA A 311 -33.97 2.40 9.39
CA ALA A 311 -33.34 2.73 8.12
C ALA A 311 -33.32 1.52 7.18
N MET A 312 -33.08 0.32 7.72
CA MET A 312 -33.14 -0.95 6.98
C MET A 312 -34.56 -1.22 6.43
N LYS A 313 -35.61 -1.00 7.24
CA LYS A 313 -37.00 -1.06 6.74
C LYS A 313 -37.29 -0.02 5.64
N ILE A 314 -36.72 1.19 5.74
CA ILE A 314 -36.90 2.23 4.71
C ILE A 314 -36.24 1.82 3.39
N ILE A 315 -35.02 1.27 3.42
CA ILE A 315 -34.34 0.72 2.23
C ILE A 315 -35.21 -0.38 1.59
N ALA A 316 -35.63 -1.36 2.38
CA ALA A 316 -36.51 -2.45 1.93
C ALA A 316 -37.81 -1.96 1.26
N SER A 317 -38.38 -0.85 1.73
CA SER A 317 -39.68 -0.35 1.25
C SER A 317 -39.57 0.58 0.02
N ASN A 318 -38.44 1.26 -0.17
CA ASN A 318 -38.32 2.35 -1.16
C ASN A 318 -37.20 2.11 -2.20
N CYS A 319 -36.25 1.23 -1.94
CA CYS A 319 -35.02 1.05 -2.73
C CYS A 319 -34.89 -0.38 -3.31
N PRO A 320 -35.84 -0.86 -4.13
CA PRO A 320 -35.83 -2.25 -4.64
C PRO A 320 -34.68 -2.56 -5.63
N ARG A 321 -33.85 -1.57 -5.95
CA ARG A 321 -32.71 -1.68 -6.89
C ARG A 321 -31.35 -1.85 -6.22
N VAL A 322 -31.27 -1.95 -4.89
CA VAL A 322 -29.99 -2.10 -4.19
C VAL A 322 -29.32 -3.43 -4.56
N GLU A 323 -28.20 -3.33 -5.28
CA GLU A 323 -27.31 -4.44 -5.60
C GLU A 323 -26.24 -4.64 -4.52
N THR A 324 -25.78 -3.57 -3.86
CA THR A 324 -24.74 -3.66 -2.83
C THR A 324 -25.08 -2.86 -1.58
N LEU A 325 -25.11 -3.53 -0.42
CA LEU A 325 -25.29 -2.89 0.89
C LEU A 325 -24.07 -3.16 1.78
N ASN A 326 -23.54 -2.10 2.39
CA ASN A 326 -22.56 -2.19 3.47
C ASN A 326 -23.08 -1.51 4.74
N ILE A 327 -23.25 -2.32 5.79
CA ILE A 327 -23.66 -1.94 7.15
C ILE A 327 -22.63 -2.40 8.20
N SER A 328 -21.38 -2.62 7.80
CA SER A 328 -20.34 -3.08 8.73
C SER A 328 -20.09 -2.01 9.83
N TRP A 329 -19.86 -2.44 11.07
CA TRP A 329 -19.72 -1.57 12.25
C TRP A 329 -20.97 -0.72 12.55
N CYS A 330 -22.16 -1.29 12.36
CA CYS A 330 -23.46 -0.65 12.67
C CYS A 330 -24.19 -1.40 13.79
N ASN A 331 -23.77 -1.18 15.03
CA ASN A 331 -24.18 -1.91 16.24
C ASN A 331 -25.67 -1.78 16.63
N ASN A 332 -26.47 -1.02 15.88
CA ASN A 332 -27.91 -0.77 16.10
C ASN A 332 -28.79 -1.45 15.01
N ILE A 333 -28.25 -2.47 14.34
CA ILE A 333 -28.92 -3.30 13.33
C ILE A 333 -28.87 -4.76 13.77
N ASP A 334 -30.01 -5.45 13.66
CA ASP A 334 -30.20 -6.85 14.02
C ASP A 334 -30.83 -7.64 12.86
N ASN A 335 -30.96 -8.96 13.02
CA ASN A 335 -31.72 -9.88 12.15
C ASN A 335 -33.03 -9.27 11.60
N ARG A 336 -33.86 -8.66 12.47
CA ARG A 336 -35.17 -8.07 12.11
C ARG A 336 -35.11 -6.92 11.11
N GLY A 337 -33.97 -6.24 10.99
CA GLY A 337 -33.69 -5.25 9.97
C GLY A 337 -33.19 -5.89 8.68
N LEU A 338 -32.26 -6.85 8.81
CA LEU A 338 -31.69 -7.60 7.71
C LEU A 338 -32.71 -8.43 6.93
N ILE A 339 -33.57 -9.20 7.59
CA ILE A 339 -34.65 -9.99 6.97
C ILE A 339 -35.47 -9.11 6.03
N LYS A 340 -35.86 -7.90 6.47
CA LYS A 340 -36.65 -6.97 5.66
C LYS A 340 -35.87 -6.41 4.47
N VAL A 341 -34.60 -6.05 4.67
CA VAL A 341 -33.71 -5.63 3.57
C VAL A 341 -33.58 -6.71 2.53
N ILE A 342 -33.42 -7.95 2.96
CA ILE A 342 -33.42 -9.13 2.10
C ILE A 342 -34.77 -9.18 1.37
N GLU A 343 -35.89 -9.40 2.06
CA GLU A 343 -37.26 -9.47 1.51
C GLU A 343 -37.57 -8.38 0.47
N GLY A 344 -37.24 -7.12 0.75
CA GLY A 344 -37.51 -5.96 -0.13
C GLY A 344 -36.52 -5.76 -1.29
N CYS A 345 -35.31 -6.29 -1.21
CA CYS A 345 -34.28 -6.14 -2.25
C CYS A 345 -34.11 -7.45 -3.05
N PRO A 346 -34.76 -7.61 -4.23
CA PRO A 346 -34.59 -8.80 -5.06
C PRO A 346 -33.22 -8.85 -5.77
N ASN A 347 -32.59 -7.71 -6.03
CA ASN A 347 -31.34 -7.63 -6.80
C ASN A 347 -30.07 -7.60 -5.92
N LEU A 348 -30.17 -7.89 -4.62
CA LEU A 348 -29.03 -7.79 -3.70
C LEU A 348 -27.97 -8.86 -4.03
N ARG A 349 -26.79 -8.41 -4.46
CA ARG A 349 -25.63 -9.24 -4.89
C ARG A 349 -24.45 -9.14 -3.94
N VAL A 350 -24.30 -8.04 -3.20
CA VAL A 350 -23.23 -7.85 -2.22
C VAL A 350 -23.80 -7.41 -0.89
N LEU A 351 -23.54 -8.19 0.16
CA LEU A 351 -23.88 -7.85 1.53
C LEU A 351 -22.62 -7.83 2.39
N ARG A 352 -22.34 -6.69 3.02
CA ARG A 352 -21.27 -6.52 4.02
C ARG A 352 -21.88 -6.14 5.36
N ALA A 353 -21.68 -6.97 6.36
CA ALA A 353 -22.31 -6.85 7.66
C ALA A 353 -21.37 -7.27 8.80
N GLY A 354 -20.12 -6.81 8.75
CA GLY A 354 -19.16 -7.05 9.82
C GLY A 354 -19.58 -6.38 11.13
N GLU A 355 -19.38 -7.07 12.26
CA GLU A 355 -19.75 -6.65 13.62
C GLU A 355 -21.26 -6.38 13.82
N VAL A 356 -22.11 -6.97 12.96
CA VAL A 356 -23.57 -6.98 13.09
C VAL A 356 -24.01 -8.24 13.85
N ARG A 357 -25.10 -8.14 14.63
CA ARG A 357 -25.65 -9.24 15.45
C ARG A 357 -26.88 -9.87 14.80
N GLY A 358 -27.22 -11.09 15.21
CA GLY A 358 -28.38 -11.81 14.69
C GLY A 358 -28.06 -12.82 13.57
N TRP A 359 -26.78 -13.18 13.39
CA TRP A 359 -26.36 -14.24 12.45
C TRP A 359 -26.53 -15.66 13.01
N ASP A 360 -27.01 -15.77 14.23
CA ASP A 360 -27.49 -16.99 14.88
C ASP A 360 -28.88 -17.42 14.36
N ASP A 361 -29.66 -16.48 13.83
CA ASP A 361 -31.07 -16.67 13.49
C ASP A 361 -31.32 -17.51 12.21
N ILE A 362 -32.06 -18.60 12.38
CA ILE A 362 -32.46 -19.53 11.32
C ILE A 362 -33.45 -18.88 10.33
N GLU A 363 -34.30 -17.94 10.77
CA GLU A 363 -35.24 -17.23 9.87
C GLU A 363 -34.46 -16.35 8.87
N LEU A 364 -33.43 -15.66 9.35
CA LEU A 364 -32.51 -14.88 8.52
C LEU A 364 -31.80 -15.77 7.50
N MET A 365 -31.22 -16.89 7.94
CA MET A 365 -30.44 -17.77 7.08
C MET A 365 -31.31 -18.47 6.02
N SER A 366 -32.50 -18.95 6.40
CA SER A 366 -33.50 -19.49 5.45
C SER A 366 -33.92 -18.44 4.42
N SER A 367 -34.11 -17.17 4.84
CA SER A 367 -34.45 -16.07 3.93
C SER A 367 -33.34 -15.79 2.90
N ILE A 368 -32.07 -15.89 3.29
CA ILE A 368 -30.94 -15.74 2.35
C ILE A 368 -30.85 -16.97 1.43
N PHE A 369 -31.00 -18.17 2.01
CA PHE A 369 -30.95 -19.46 1.31
C PHE A 369 -31.97 -19.54 0.16
N GLN A 370 -33.23 -19.17 0.42
CA GLN A 370 -34.31 -19.22 -0.58
C GLN A 370 -34.05 -18.31 -1.79
N ARG A 371 -33.27 -17.24 -1.60
CA ARG A 371 -33.13 -16.16 -2.59
C ARG A 371 -31.90 -16.33 -3.48
N ASN A 372 -30.78 -16.81 -2.94
CA ASN A 372 -29.57 -17.21 -3.69
C ASN A 372 -29.17 -16.20 -4.81
N THR A 373 -29.14 -14.91 -4.44
CA THR A 373 -28.75 -13.77 -5.29
C THR A 373 -27.37 -13.21 -4.96
N LEU A 374 -26.84 -13.53 -3.76
CA LEU A 374 -25.56 -13.01 -3.29
C LEU A 374 -24.38 -13.62 -4.05
N GLU A 375 -23.52 -12.76 -4.58
CA GLU A 375 -22.21 -13.07 -5.13
C GLU A 375 -21.08 -12.77 -4.12
N ARG A 376 -21.32 -11.90 -3.13
CA ARG A 376 -20.32 -11.53 -2.11
C ARG A 376 -20.97 -11.33 -0.74
N LEU A 377 -20.46 -12.06 0.25
CA LEU A 377 -20.92 -12.01 1.64
C LEU A 377 -19.70 -11.79 2.56
N GLU A 378 -19.70 -10.69 3.32
CA GLU A 378 -18.64 -10.37 4.30
C GLU A 378 -19.23 -10.26 5.71
N LEU A 379 -18.88 -11.21 6.58
CA LEU A 379 -19.37 -11.38 7.96
C LEU A 379 -18.20 -11.30 8.95
N LYS A 380 -17.50 -10.16 8.96
CA LYS A 380 -16.31 -9.95 9.79
C LYS A 380 -16.68 -9.79 11.26
N ASN A 381 -15.93 -10.42 12.17
CA ASN A 381 -16.09 -10.23 13.62
C ASN A 381 -17.52 -10.55 14.11
N CYS A 382 -18.21 -11.50 13.45
CA CYS A 382 -19.56 -11.93 13.81
C CYS A 382 -19.49 -13.13 14.76
N ASP A 383 -19.21 -12.89 16.05
CA ASP A 383 -19.15 -13.94 17.09
C ASP A 383 -20.47 -14.76 17.22
N SER A 384 -21.61 -14.26 16.74
CA SER A 384 -22.90 -14.96 16.76
C SER A 384 -23.14 -15.91 15.58
N LEU A 385 -22.19 -16.06 14.64
CA LEU A 385 -22.33 -16.96 13.50
C LEU A 385 -21.82 -18.36 13.85
N ASN A 386 -22.75 -19.29 14.05
CA ASN A 386 -22.47 -20.68 14.42
C ASN A 386 -22.52 -21.62 13.20
N ASP A 387 -22.00 -22.84 13.36
CA ASP A 387 -22.04 -23.89 12.33
C ASP A 387 -23.48 -24.21 11.84
N ASP A 388 -24.46 -24.33 12.76
CA ASP A 388 -25.87 -24.57 12.42
C ASP A 388 -26.49 -23.43 11.59
N SER A 389 -26.03 -22.20 11.81
CA SER A 389 -26.48 -21.02 11.06
C SER A 389 -25.82 -20.99 9.68
N LEU A 390 -24.58 -21.47 9.56
CA LEU A 390 -23.88 -21.62 8.28
C LEU A 390 -24.46 -22.77 7.44
N SER A 391 -24.83 -23.91 8.05
CA SER A 391 -25.54 -24.99 7.35
C SER A 391 -26.92 -24.51 6.86
N ALA A 392 -27.71 -23.84 7.71
CA ALA A 392 -29.00 -23.26 7.31
C ALA A 392 -28.90 -22.20 6.19
N LEU A 393 -27.75 -21.54 6.02
CA LEU A 393 -27.47 -20.58 4.94
C LEU A 393 -27.12 -21.24 3.60
N ILE A 394 -26.39 -22.35 3.66
CA ILE A 394 -25.80 -23.02 2.49
C ILE A 394 -26.67 -24.15 1.99
N GLU A 395 -27.13 -25.00 2.90
CA GLU A 395 -27.89 -26.22 2.67
C GLU A 395 -29.40 -26.03 2.91
N GLY A 396 -29.77 -25.11 3.82
CA GLY A 396 -31.16 -24.81 4.14
C GLY A 396 -31.78 -25.81 5.12
N VAL A 397 -32.89 -25.41 5.74
CA VAL A 397 -33.57 -26.24 6.75
C VAL A 397 -34.38 -27.34 6.08
N GLY A 398 -34.14 -28.59 6.47
CA GLY A 398 -35.00 -29.74 6.14
C GLY A 398 -35.10 -30.09 4.65
N GLN A 399 -34.02 -29.92 3.88
CA GLN A 399 -33.97 -30.38 2.49
C GLN A 399 -33.80 -31.91 2.41
N GLU A 400 -34.18 -32.51 1.29
CA GLU A 400 -33.96 -33.95 1.04
C GLU A 400 -32.47 -34.26 0.91
N VAL A 401 -31.97 -35.25 1.65
CA VAL A 401 -30.59 -35.73 1.60
C VAL A 401 -30.48 -36.88 0.62
N ASP A 402 -29.53 -36.81 -0.31
CA ASP A 402 -29.20 -37.91 -1.22
C ASP A 402 -28.56 -39.07 -0.44
N VAL A 403 -29.27 -40.20 -0.41
CA VAL A 403 -28.88 -41.44 0.27
C VAL A 403 -27.54 -42.02 -0.24
N LEU A 404 -27.08 -41.64 -1.43
CA LEU A 404 -25.81 -42.12 -2.00
C LEU A 404 -24.59 -41.25 -1.65
N THR A 405 -24.78 -39.96 -1.38
CA THR A 405 -23.67 -39.02 -1.10
C THR A 405 -23.72 -38.35 0.27
N ASP A 406 -24.79 -38.60 1.04
CA ASP A 406 -25.11 -38.01 2.35
C ASP A 406 -25.08 -36.47 2.33
N ARG A 407 -25.63 -35.89 1.25
CA ARG A 407 -25.65 -34.45 0.96
C ARG A 407 -27.05 -33.96 0.63
N PRO A 408 -27.46 -32.77 1.11
CA PRO A 408 -28.75 -32.20 0.78
C PRO A 408 -28.81 -31.77 -0.69
N ILE A 409 -29.90 -32.11 -1.38
CA ILE A 409 -30.11 -31.86 -2.82
C ILE A 409 -30.47 -30.38 -3.02
N VAL A 410 -29.44 -29.54 -3.12
CA VAL A 410 -29.54 -28.08 -3.01
C VAL A 410 -29.08 -27.37 -4.29
N PRO A 411 -29.80 -26.35 -4.78
CA PRO A 411 -29.32 -25.56 -5.91
C PRO A 411 -28.04 -24.79 -5.51
N PRO A 412 -26.96 -24.86 -6.31
CA PRO A 412 -25.65 -24.35 -5.92
C PRO A 412 -25.69 -22.84 -5.65
N ARG A 413 -24.91 -22.42 -4.65
CA ARG A 413 -24.85 -21.02 -4.21
C ARG A 413 -24.10 -20.18 -5.25
N LYS A 414 -24.61 -18.98 -5.55
CA LYS A 414 -23.96 -18.02 -6.49
C LYS A 414 -22.80 -17.23 -5.87
N LEU A 415 -22.38 -17.59 -4.65
CA LEU A 415 -21.30 -16.94 -3.91
C LEU A 415 -19.97 -17.08 -4.66
N LYS A 416 -19.37 -15.93 -4.96
CA LYS A 416 -18.01 -15.80 -5.52
C LYS A 416 -17.00 -15.39 -4.46
N ARG A 417 -17.41 -14.65 -3.43
CA ARG A 417 -16.55 -14.28 -2.29
C ARG A 417 -17.27 -14.46 -0.97
N LEU A 418 -16.64 -15.23 -0.08
CA LEU A 418 -17.09 -15.47 1.28
C LEU A 418 -15.96 -15.08 2.24
N ASP A 419 -16.30 -14.27 3.22
CA ASP A 419 -15.35 -13.69 4.18
C ASP A 419 -15.94 -13.80 5.59
N LEU A 420 -15.34 -14.68 6.39
CA LEU A 420 -15.75 -15.10 7.73
C LEU A 420 -14.72 -14.66 8.78
N THR A 421 -13.86 -13.69 8.47
CA THR A 421 -12.73 -13.28 9.33
C THR A 421 -13.17 -13.00 10.78
N ARG A 422 -12.57 -13.68 11.75
CA ARG A 422 -12.87 -13.65 13.20
C ARG A 422 -14.24 -14.22 13.62
N CYS A 423 -14.87 -15.08 12.82
CA CYS A 423 -16.01 -15.86 13.30
C CYS A 423 -15.52 -17.05 14.15
N ARG A 424 -15.40 -16.82 15.47
CA ARG A 424 -14.85 -17.80 16.42
C ARG A 424 -15.70 -19.05 16.62
N SER A 425 -17.01 -18.95 16.38
CA SER A 425 -18.01 -19.99 16.63
C SER A 425 -18.21 -20.94 15.43
N ILE A 426 -17.37 -20.81 14.39
CA ILE A 426 -17.34 -21.70 13.22
C ILE A 426 -16.23 -22.74 13.40
N THR A 427 -16.56 -24.00 13.12
CA THR A 427 -15.63 -25.13 13.14
C THR A 427 -15.54 -25.80 11.77
N ASP A 428 -14.72 -26.86 11.68
CA ASP A 428 -14.65 -27.72 10.49
C ASP A 428 -16.01 -28.28 10.07
N VAL A 429 -16.99 -28.41 10.99
CA VAL A 429 -18.34 -28.89 10.68
C VAL A 429 -19.07 -27.90 9.76
N GLY A 430 -19.14 -26.61 10.14
CA GLY A 430 -19.77 -25.59 9.30
C GLY A 430 -19.03 -25.39 7.97
N ILE A 431 -17.69 -25.45 7.98
CA ILE A 431 -16.88 -25.35 6.75
C ILE A 431 -17.10 -26.54 5.81
N LYS A 432 -17.34 -27.76 6.32
CA LYS A 432 -17.63 -28.94 5.49
C LYS A 432 -18.95 -28.80 4.72
N THR A 433 -19.96 -28.07 5.22
CA THR A 433 -21.23 -27.80 4.49
C THR A 433 -21.04 -27.01 3.19
N LEU A 434 -19.94 -26.27 3.06
CA LEU A 434 -19.59 -25.55 1.82
C LEU A 434 -19.12 -26.51 0.70
N ALA A 435 -18.65 -27.72 1.04
CA ALA A 435 -17.96 -28.60 0.11
C ALA A 435 -18.89 -29.12 -1.00
N GLY A 436 -18.77 -28.56 -2.20
CA GLY A 436 -19.62 -28.85 -3.36
C GLY A 436 -20.82 -27.92 -3.53
N ASN A 437 -21.24 -27.21 -2.48
CA ASN A 437 -22.38 -26.27 -2.51
C ASN A 437 -22.00 -24.87 -3.06
N VAL A 438 -20.71 -24.51 -3.07
CA VAL A 438 -20.17 -23.23 -3.59
C VAL A 438 -19.16 -23.44 -4.75
N PRO A 439 -19.55 -24.05 -5.89
CA PRO A 439 -18.63 -24.34 -7.01
C PRO A 439 -18.12 -23.09 -7.75
N HIS A 440 -18.68 -21.91 -7.45
CA HIS A 440 -18.34 -20.63 -8.08
C HIS A 440 -17.48 -19.71 -7.19
N LEU A 441 -16.91 -20.22 -6.09
CA LEU A 441 -16.13 -19.39 -5.16
C LEU A 441 -14.77 -18.99 -5.77
N GLU A 442 -14.63 -17.70 -6.08
CA GLU A 442 -13.39 -17.03 -6.50
C GLU A 442 -12.48 -16.68 -5.32
N GLY A 443 -13.03 -16.50 -4.11
CA GLY A 443 -12.25 -16.11 -2.93
C GLY A 443 -12.86 -16.50 -1.58
N LEU A 444 -12.01 -17.00 -0.69
CA LEU A 444 -12.36 -17.44 0.67
C LEU A 444 -11.43 -16.76 1.69
N GLN A 445 -12.01 -16.15 2.73
CA GLN A 445 -11.27 -15.61 3.88
C GLN A 445 -11.81 -16.22 5.17
N VAL A 446 -10.97 -16.97 5.90
CA VAL A 446 -11.31 -17.69 7.16
C VAL A 446 -10.33 -17.34 8.28
N SER A 447 -9.67 -16.20 8.16
CA SER A 447 -8.65 -15.71 9.09
C SER A 447 -9.18 -15.55 10.52
N LYS A 448 -8.41 -15.99 11.52
CA LYS A 448 -8.72 -15.90 12.97
C LYS A 448 -9.95 -16.72 13.40
N CYS A 449 -10.30 -17.77 12.66
CA CYS A 449 -11.31 -18.76 13.03
C CYS A 449 -10.65 -19.91 13.80
N GLY A 450 -10.56 -19.80 15.13
CA GLY A 450 -9.82 -20.74 15.99
C GLY A 450 -10.41 -22.15 16.10
N GLY A 451 -11.60 -22.42 15.55
CA GLY A 451 -12.23 -23.74 15.50
C GLY A 451 -11.89 -24.57 14.25
N LEU A 452 -11.00 -24.09 13.37
CA LEU A 452 -10.66 -24.75 12.11
C LEU A 452 -9.36 -25.55 12.19
N THR A 453 -9.36 -26.72 11.55
CA THR A 453 -8.19 -27.60 11.38
C THR A 453 -8.02 -28.00 9.92
N ASP A 454 -7.06 -28.89 9.64
CA ASP A 454 -6.84 -29.40 8.29
C ASP A 454 -8.06 -30.14 7.71
N ASP A 455 -8.90 -30.69 8.58
CA ASP A 455 -10.03 -31.56 8.26
C ASP A 455 -11.17 -30.81 7.53
N GLY A 456 -11.44 -29.55 7.90
CA GLY A 456 -12.44 -28.71 7.25
C GLY A 456 -12.00 -28.25 5.85
N LEU A 457 -10.75 -27.80 5.74
CA LEU A 457 -10.23 -27.23 4.49
C LEU A 457 -9.83 -28.29 3.45
N SER A 458 -9.29 -29.44 3.87
CA SER A 458 -8.95 -30.55 2.97
C SER A 458 -10.19 -31.14 2.28
N ALA A 459 -11.35 -31.17 2.96
CA ALA A 459 -12.63 -31.54 2.36
C ALA A 459 -13.17 -30.47 1.40
N LEU A 460 -12.89 -29.18 1.66
CA LEU A 460 -13.45 -28.06 0.91
C LEU A 460 -12.70 -27.76 -0.39
N LEU A 461 -11.36 -27.65 -0.34
CA LEU A 461 -10.52 -27.19 -1.44
C LEU A 461 -10.66 -27.99 -2.75
N PRO A 462 -10.82 -29.34 -2.74
CA PRO A 462 -11.07 -30.12 -3.95
C PRO A 462 -12.34 -29.71 -4.71
N THR A 463 -13.32 -29.09 -4.02
CA THR A 463 -14.63 -28.72 -4.60
C THR A 463 -14.68 -27.31 -5.21
N MET A 464 -13.58 -26.55 -5.15
CA MET A 464 -13.51 -25.14 -5.54
C MET A 464 -12.60 -24.89 -6.77
N PRO A 465 -12.97 -25.33 -7.98
CA PRO A 465 -12.08 -25.33 -9.14
C PRO A 465 -11.62 -23.93 -9.60
N ILE A 466 -12.32 -22.85 -9.22
CA ILE A 466 -12.01 -21.48 -9.64
C ILE A 466 -11.50 -20.57 -8.53
N LEU A 467 -11.03 -21.12 -7.40
CA LEU A 467 -10.51 -20.32 -6.29
C LEU A 467 -9.27 -19.51 -6.74
N THR A 468 -9.31 -18.19 -6.51
CA THR A 468 -8.24 -17.25 -6.89
C THR A 468 -7.60 -16.55 -5.69
N HIS A 469 -8.32 -16.42 -4.58
CA HIS A 469 -7.84 -15.80 -3.35
C HIS A 469 -8.15 -16.71 -2.15
N LEU A 470 -7.14 -17.06 -1.38
CA LEU A 470 -7.28 -17.80 -0.12
C LEU A 470 -6.58 -17.02 1.00
N ASP A 471 -7.27 -16.81 2.11
CA ASP A 471 -6.77 -16.07 3.27
C ASP A 471 -7.09 -16.82 4.56
N MET A 472 -6.02 -17.19 5.26
CA MET A 472 -6.00 -18.08 6.43
C MET A 472 -5.01 -17.52 7.47
N GLU A 473 -5.03 -16.20 7.71
CA GLU A 473 -4.22 -15.53 8.75
C GLU A 473 -4.65 -16.00 10.16
N GLU A 474 -3.69 -16.29 11.05
CA GLU A 474 -3.92 -16.69 12.46
C GLU A 474 -4.92 -17.86 12.62
N VAL A 475 -4.69 -18.97 11.90
CA VAL A 475 -5.43 -20.23 12.09
C VAL A 475 -4.46 -21.29 12.63
N GLU A 476 -4.32 -21.34 13.95
CA GLU A 476 -3.32 -22.15 14.67
C GLU A 476 -3.43 -23.66 14.41
N GLY A 477 -4.65 -24.15 14.13
CA GLY A 477 -4.97 -25.56 13.91
C GLY A 477 -4.57 -26.13 12.53
N LEU A 478 -4.03 -25.32 11.63
CA LEU A 478 -3.62 -25.78 10.29
C LEU A 478 -2.19 -26.34 10.29
N SER A 479 -1.97 -27.41 9.53
CA SER A 479 -0.66 -28.00 9.26
C SER A 479 -0.34 -28.00 7.76
N ASN A 480 0.85 -28.52 7.44
CA ASN A 480 1.35 -28.57 6.07
C ASN A 480 0.49 -29.42 5.13
N ASP A 481 -0.44 -30.23 5.65
CA ASP A 481 -1.28 -31.12 4.87
C ASP A 481 -2.44 -30.39 4.16
N VAL A 482 -2.93 -29.25 4.69
CA VAL A 482 -3.79 -28.32 3.91
C VAL A 482 -3.05 -27.72 2.72
N LEU A 483 -1.75 -27.44 2.84
CA LEU A 483 -0.99 -26.90 1.71
C LEU A 483 -0.65 -27.97 0.66
N LYS A 484 -0.49 -29.24 1.05
CA LYS A 484 -0.39 -30.37 0.11
C LYS A 484 -1.70 -30.58 -0.66
N THR A 485 -2.82 -30.69 0.07
CA THR A 485 -4.15 -30.86 -0.55
C THR A 485 -4.54 -29.66 -1.42
N LEU A 486 -4.16 -28.44 -1.04
CA LEU A 486 -4.27 -27.25 -1.90
C LEU A 486 -3.50 -27.40 -3.22
N ALA A 487 -2.26 -27.91 -3.18
CA ALA A 487 -1.42 -28.11 -4.37
C ALA A 487 -1.91 -29.25 -5.27
N GLU A 488 -2.59 -30.25 -4.72
CA GLU A 488 -3.23 -31.36 -5.45
C GLU A 488 -4.63 -31.01 -5.98
N SER A 489 -5.29 -29.99 -5.39
CA SER A 489 -6.63 -29.55 -5.76
C SER A 489 -6.71 -28.93 -7.17
N PRO A 490 -7.87 -28.98 -7.85
CA PRO A 490 -8.06 -28.35 -9.16
C PRO A 490 -7.96 -26.81 -9.13
N CYS A 491 -7.93 -26.17 -7.95
CA CYS A 491 -7.86 -24.72 -7.83
C CYS A 491 -6.44 -24.16 -7.99
N ALA A 492 -5.40 -24.97 -7.77
CA ALA A 492 -3.99 -24.55 -7.82
C ALA A 492 -3.60 -23.71 -9.07
N PRO A 493 -3.93 -24.09 -10.33
CA PRO A 493 -3.60 -23.27 -11.49
C PRO A 493 -4.34 -21.92 -11.56
N HIS A 494 -5.41 -21.71 -10.79
CA HIS A 494 -6.19 -20.48 -10.76
C HIS A 494 -5.85 -19.55 -9.57
N LEU A 495 -5.15 -20.06 -8.56
CA LEU A 495 -4.77 -19.32 -7.35
C LEU A 495 -3.80 -18.16 -7.66
N LYS A 496 -4.17 -16.95 -7.23
CA LYS A 496 -3.43 -15.68 -7.43
C LYS A 496 -2.98 -15.04 -6.13
N HIS A 497 -3.68 -15.27 -5.03
CA HIS A 497 -3.36 -14.75 -3.71
C HIS A 497 -3.47 -15.87 -2.67
N ILE A 498 -2.43 -16.03 -1.85
CA ILE A 498 -2.47 -16.87 -0.65
C ILE A 498 -1.94 -16.08 0.55
N CYS A 499 -2.66 -16.10 1.67
CA CYS A 499 -2.21 -15.57 2.95
C CYS A 499 -2.26 -16.69 3.99
N ILE A 500 -1.13 -16.89 4.68
CA ILE A 500 -0.90 -17.87 5.76
C ILE A 500 -0.13 -17.23 6.93
N THR A 501 -0.25 -15.91 7.07
CA THR A 501 0.44 -15.12 8.09
C THR A 501 0.03 -15.54 9.52
N TYR A 502 1.01 -15.62 10.42
CA TYR A 502 0.94 -16.14 11.80
C TYR A 502 0.56 -17.64 11.96
N CYS A 503 0.45 -18.41 10.87
CA CYS A 503 0.20 -19.85 10.97
C CYS A 503 1.49 -20.61 11.24
N GLU A 504 1.95 -20.60 12.50
CA GLU A 504 3.27 -21.11 12.90
C GLU A 504 3.52 -22.56 12.52
N ASN A 505 2.47 -23.40 12.45
CA ASN A 505 2.61 -24.81 12.10
C ASN A 505 2.89 -25.07 10.61
N LEU A 506 2.83 -24.02 9.76
CA LEU A 506 3.14 -24.08 8.34
C LEU A 506 4.61 -23.75 8.05
N GLY A 507 5.16 -24.43 7.04
CA GLY A 507 6.55 -24.31 6.62
C GLY A 507 6.81 -24.87 5.22
N ASP A 508 8.08 -25.12 4.92
CA ASP A 508 8.57 -25.49 3.59
C ASP A 508 7.87 -26.75 3.02
N ALA A 509 7.60 -27.73 3.88
CA ALA A 509 7.00 -29.02 3.49
C ALA A 509 5.60 -28.87 2.85
N GLY A 510 4.84 -27.83 3.24
CA GLY A 510 3.58 -27.48 2.60
C GLY A 510 3.73 -26.49 1.45
N MET A 511 4.57 -25.46 1.61
CA MET A 511 4.68 -24.38 0.62
C MET A 511 5.43 -24.75 -0.67
N LEU A 512 6.35 -25.72 -0.64
CA LEU A 512 7.07 -26.16 -1.84
C LEU A 512 6.15 -26.86 -2.88
N PRO A 513 5.22 -27.76 -2.49
CA PRO A 513 4.12 -28.20 -3.36
C PRO A 513 3.31 -27.04 -3.95
N VAL A 514 2.86 -26.09 -3.12
CA VAL A 514 2.03 -24.95 -3.55
C VAL A 514 2.74 -24.10 -4.61
N LEU A 515 4.02 -23.77 -4.42
CA LEU A 515 4.81 -23.02 -5.41
C LEU A 515 4.95 -23.73 -6.76
N LYS A 516 4.98 -25.07 -6.77
CA LYS A 516 5.13 -25.89 -7.98
C LYS A 516 3.82 -26.04 -8.76
N ALA A 517 2.69 -26.11 -8.04
CA ALA A 517 1.36 -26.21 -8.63
C ALA A 517 0.80 -24.85 -9.05
N CYS A 518 0.90 -23.83 -8.19
CA CYS A 518 0.25 -22.53 -8.35
C CYS A 518 1.02 -21.56 -9.28
N ARG A 519 1.08 -21.90 -10.57
CA ARG A 519 1.85 -21.14 -11.59
C ARG A 519 1.43 -19.68 -11.74
N ASN A 520 0.16 -19.36 -11.50
CA ASN A 520 -0.43 -18.01 -11.65
C ASN A 520 -0.41 -17.17 -10.36
N LEU A 521 0.29 -17.61 -9.32
CA LEU A 521 0.38 -16.92 -8.03
C LEU A 521 1.03 -15.53 -8.20
N THR A 522 0.45 -14.51 -7.55
CA THR A 522 0.87 -13.10 -7.68
C THR A 522 1.15 -12.42 -6.34
N SER A 523 0.57 -12.91 -5.25
CA SER A 523 0.83 -12.44 -3.89
C SER A 523 0.87 -13.63 -2.94
N ILE A 524 1.89 -13.66 -2.07
CA ILE A 524 2.08 -14.64 -1.01
C ILE A 524 2.38 -13.85 0.27
N GLU A 525 1.56 -14.01 1.28
CA GLU A 525 1.75 -13.39 2.60
C GLU A 525 1.93 -14.52 3.63
N MET A 526 3.09 -14.54 4.30
CA MET A 526 3.61 -15.70 5.04
C MET A 526 4.36 -15.30 6.32
N ASP A 527 4.03 -14.14 6.89
CA ASP A 527 4.74 -13.57 8.05
C ASP A 527 4.58 -14.48 9.28
N ASN A 528 5.60 -14.54 10.16
CA ASN A 528 5.61 -15.38 11.38
C ASN A 528 5.22 -16.86 11.13
N THR A 529 5.79 -17.46 10.08
CA THR A 529 5.71 -18.90 9.77
C THR A 529 7.07 -19.58 9.96
N ARG A 530 7.12 -20.92 10.01
CA ARG A 530 8.37 -21.71 10.11
C ARG A 530 9.11 -21.88 8.78
N ILE A 531 8.76 -21.07 7.77
CA ILE A 531 9.36 -21.09 6.42
C ILE A 531 10.84 -20.67 6.44
N SER A 532 11.65 -21.30 5.59
CA SER A 532 13.08 -21.02 5.41
C SER A 532 13.43 -20.43 4.05
N ASP A 533 14.73 -20.14 3.86
CA ASP A 533 15.34 -19.74 2.59
C ASP A 533 14.98 -20.66 1.39
N LEU A 534 14.63 -21.93 1.65
CA LEU A 534 14.29 -22.91 0.62
C LEU A 534 13.03 -22.52 -0.19
N VAL A 535 12.01 -21.94 0.46
CA VAL A 535 10.79 -21.45 -0.20
C VAL A 535 11.07 -20.18 -1.00
N LEU A 536 11.96 -19.30 -0.52
CA LEU A 536 12.40 -18.12 -1.28
C LEU A 536 13.19 -18.52 -2.54
N ALA A 537 14.05 -19.52 -2.44
CA ALA A 537 14.79 -20.08 -3.58
C ALA A 537 13.87 -20.75 -4.61
N GLU A 538 12.89 -21.56 -4.15
CA GLU A 538 11.90 -22.19 -5.04
C GLU A 538 11.00 -21.13 -5.71
N ALA A 539 10.56 -20.09 -4.99
CA ALA A 539 9.78 -18.99 -5.58
C ALA A 539 10.56 -18.23 -6.66
N ALA A 540 11.87 -18.05 -6.47
CA ALA A 540 12.74 -17.47 -7.49
C ALA A 540 12.94 -18.42 -8.69
N ALA A 541 13.01 -19.74 -8.46
CA ALA A 541 13.08 -20.75 -9.51
C ALA A 541 11.79 -20.85 -10.34
N THR A 542 10.61 -20.78 -9.72
CA THR A 542 9.32 -20.81 -10.43
C THR A 542 9.07 -19.53 -11.21
N LEU A 543 9.49 -18.36 -10.70
CA LEU A 543 9.44 -17.12 -11.50
C LEU A 543 10.44 -17.16 -12.68
N ARG A 544 11.58 -17.86 -12.55
CA ARG A 544 12.50 -18.11 -13.68
C ARG A 544 11.86 -18.96 -14.78
N THR A 545 11.08 -19.99 -14.44
CA THR A 545 10.40 -20.81 -15.47
C THR A 545 9.27 -20.05 -16.15
N ARG A 546 8.48 -19.24 -15.42
CA ARG A 546 7.51 -18.28 -16.00
C ARG A 546 8.16 -17.31 -16.98
N ASN A 547 9.27 -16.69 -16.57
CA ASN A 547 10.04 -15.77 -17.42
C ASN A 547 10.57 -16.46 -18.69
N ARG A 548 11.09 -17.71 -18.59
CA ARG A 548 11.59 -18.47 -19.76
C ARG A 548 10.48 -18.89 -20.73
N ALA A 549 9.28 -19.18 -20.24
CA ALA A 549 8.11 -19.50 -21.08
C ALA A 549 7.54 -18.25 -21.80
N THR A 550 7.90 -17.05 -21.33
CA THR A 550 7.46 -15.78 -21.90
C THR A 550 8.47 -15.26 -22.91
N ARG A 551 8.00 -14.53 -23.94
CA ARG A 551 8.89 -13.82 -24.88
C ARG A 551 9.80 -12.83 -24.11
N ALA A 552 11.10 -12.86 -24.41
CA ALA A 552 12.07 -11.94 -23.82
C ALA A 552 11.72 -10.47 -24.09
N LEU A 553 11.98 -9.62 -23.09
CA LEU A 553 11.79 -8.16 -23.15
C LEU A 553 12.50 -7.53 -24.36
N SER A 554 11.80 -6.62 -25.05
CA SER A 554 12.47 -5.64 -25.92
C SER A 554 13.22 -4.62 -25.06
N ALA A 555 14.29 -4.00 -25.58
CA ALA A 555 15.10 -3.01 -24.86
C ALA A 555 14.32 -1.74 -24.41
N SER A 556 13.08 -1.56 -24.90
CA SER A 556 12.16 -0.49 -24.51
C SER A 556 11.18 -0.87 -23.39
N GLU A 557 11.02 -2.15 -23.07
CA GLU A 557 10.03 -2.66 -22.12
C GLU A 557 10.72 -2.92 -20.77
N ARG A 558 10.12 -2.43 -19.66
CA ARG A 558 10.69 -2.53 -18.31
C ARG A 558 10.15 -3.74 -17.56
N PRO A 559 10.92 -4.33 -16.63
CA PRO A 559 10.40 -5.38 -15.75
C PRO A 559 9.25 -4.86 -14.87
N HIS A 560 8.34 -5.76 -14.51
CA HIS A 560 7.22 -5.52 -13.62
C HIS A 560 7.15 -6.57 -12.51
N ILE A 561 6.47 -6.25 -11.41
CA ILE A 561 6.30 -7.16 -10.27
C ILE A 561 5.29 -8.25 -10.67
N GLY A 562 5.77 -9.47 -10.89
CA GLY A 562 4.92 -10.62 -11.23
C GLY A 562 4.56 -11.49 -10.02
N LEU A 563 5.34 -11.37 -8.93
CA LEU A 563 5.10 -12.02 -7.65
C LEU A 563 5.45 -11.07 -6.50
N ARG A 564 4.54 -10.88 -5.54
CA ARG A 564 4.80 -10.27 -4.25
C ARG A 564 4.97 -11.38 -3.20
N ILE A 565 5.99 -11.25 -2.36
CA ILE A 565 6.20 -12.10 -1.19
C ILE A 565 6.31 -11.19 0.04
N VAL A 566 5.60 -11.53 1.11
CA VAL A 566 5.66 -10.85 2.41
C VAL A 566 6.07 -11.89 3.44
N ALA A 567 7.27 -11.73 4.00
CA ALA A 567 7.93 -12.66 4.92
C ALA A 567 8.66 -11.90 6.04
N TYR A 568 7.89 -11.25 6.91
CA TYR A 568 8.34 -10.66 8.17
C TYR A 568 8.46 -11.73 9.26
N ASP A 569 9.49 -11.62 10.08
CA ASP A 569 9.74 -12.39 11.31
C ASP A 569 9.70 -13.94 11.18
N CYS A 570 9.81 -14.48 9.95
CA CYS A 570 10.03 -15.89 9.68
C CYS A 570 11.40 -16.34 10.23
N ALA A 571 11.41 -17.09 11.33
CA ALA A 571 12.63 -17.40 12.10
C ALA A 571 13.72 -18.18 11.31
N ASN A 572 13.34 -18.91 10.26
CA ASN A 572 14.27 -19.71 9.43
C ASN A 572 14.69 -19.01 8.12
N VAL A 573 14.23 -17.78 7.86
CA VAL A 573 14.66 -16.98 6.71
C VAL A 573 15.93 -16.19 7.07
N THR A 574 16.99 -16.37 6.29
CA THR A 574 18.27 -15.68 6.49
C THR A 574 18.53 -14.62 5.42
N TRP A 575 19.61 -13.86 5.59
CA TRP A 575 20.07 -12.95 4.55
C TRP A 575 20.44 -13.68 3.24
N THR A 576 20.65 -15.01 3.27
CA THR A 576 21.08 -15.80 2.11
C THR A 576 19.95 -16.15 1.15
N GLY A 577 18.74 -16.49 1.63
CA GLY A 577 17.56 -16.66 0.79
C GLY A 577 17.04 -15.34 0.25
N VAL A 578 17.10 -14.27 1.06
CA VAL A 578 16.86 -12.90 0.60
C VAL A 578 17.83 -12.52 -0.52
N ARG A 579 19.13 -12.81 -0.39
CA ARG A 579 20.12 -12.62 -1.47
C ARG A 579 19.75 -13.38 -2.72
N GLU A 580 19.37 -14.66 -2.63
CA GLU A 580 19.01 -15.45 -3.82
C GLU A 580 17.87 -14.78 -4.61
N VAL A 581 16.83 -14.28 -3.92
CA VAL A 581 15.74 -13.51 -4.56
C VAL A 581 16.25 -12.23 -5.24
N LEU A 582 17.17 -11.48 -4.61
CA LEU A 582 17.75 -10.27 -5.22
C LEU A 582 18.62 -10.60 -6.44
N SER A 583 19.51 -11.59 -6.32
CA SER A 583 20.36 -12.11 -7.39
C SER A 583 19.54 -12.52 -8.60
N ARG A 584 18.47 -13.32 -8.41
CA ARG A 584 17.57 -13.76 -9.51
C ARG A 584 16.79 -12.62 -10.14
N ASN A 585 16.43 -11.58 -9.38
CA ASN A 585 15.83 -10.35 -9.92
C ASN A 585 16.82 -9.53 -10.77
N ALA A 586 18.14 -9.72 -10.59
CA ALA A 586 19.19 -9.02 -11.33
C ALA A 586 19.87 -9.88 -12.42
N GLU A 587 19.54 -11.18 -12.52
CA GLU A 587 20.24 -12.13 -13.39
C GLU A 587 19.86 -11.95 -14.87
N ILE A 588 20.83 -11.48 -15.67
CA ILE A 588 20.70 -11.40 -17.13
C ILE A 588 21.09 -12.77 -17.70
N SER A 589 20.13 -13.48 -18.31
CA SER A 589 20.44 -14.74 -18.99
C SER A 589 21.12 -14.48 -20.34
N PRO A 590 22.27 -15.13 -20.64
CA PRO A 590 22.98 -14.95 -21.91
C PRO A 590 22.17 -15.52 -23.08
N PRO A 591 22.38 -15.02 -24.31
CA PRO A 591 21.74 -15.58 -25.49
C PRO A 591 22.16 -17.04 -25.69
N SER A 592 21.20 -17.91 -26.02
CA SER A 592 21.46 -19.29 -26.43
C SER A 592 22.35 -19.32 -27.67
N SER A 593 23.41 -20.13 -27.66
CA SER A 593 24.46 -20.20 -28.69
C SER A 593 24.04 -20.86 -30.03
N SER A 594 22.75 -20.80 -30.37
CA SER A 594 22.18 -21.31 -31.63
C SER A 594 21.36 -20.21 -32.29
N GLY A 595 21.98 -19.53 -33.28
CA GLY A 595 21.38 -18.41 -34.02
C GLY A 595 22.38 -17.27 -34.24
N ASN A 596 22.58 -16.87 -35.50
CA ASN A 596 23.52 -15.82 -35.87
C ASN A 596 22.98 -14.41 -35.53
N GLY A 597 23.83 -13.56 -34.94
CA GLY A 597 23.66 -12.10 -34.95
C GLY A 597 23.01 -11.47 -33.72
N SER A 598 23.74 -10.56 -33.06
CA SER A 598 23.23 -9.55 -32.11
C SER A 598 22.24 -10.04 -31.04
N GLY A 599 22.51 -11.18 -30.42
CA GLY A 599 21.75 -11.66 -29.26
C GLY A 599 21.91 -10.76 -28.04
N SER A 600 21.01 -9.78 -27.87
CA SER A 600 20.90 -9.02 -26.62
C SER A 600 20.57 -9.95 -25.46
N GLY A 601 21.15 -9.69 -24.28
CA GLY A 601 20.89 -10.48 -23.08
C GLY A 601 19.40 -10.50 -22.73
N THR A 602 18.86 -11.67 -22.38
CA THR A 602 17.45 -11.80 -22.03
C THR A 602 17.25 -11.38 -20.57
N HIS A 603 16.53 -10.28 -20.38
CA HIS A 603 16.22 -9.70 -19.09
C HIS A 603 14.92 -10.30 -18.51
N PRO A 604 14.80 -10.48 -17.18
CA PRO A 604 13.57 -10.95 -16.56
C PRO A 604 12.44 -9.94 -16.75
N ARG A 605 11.26 -10.41 -17.15
CA ARG A 605 10.04 -9.60 -17.35
C ARG A 605 9.25 -9.46 -16.06
N GLU A 606 9.12 -10.57 -15.34
CA GLU A 606 8.55 -10.63 -13.99
C GLU A 606 9.67 -10.63 -12.95
N ILE A 607 9.54 -9.80 -11.92
CA ILE A 607 10.42 -9.79 -10.73
C ILE A 607 9.64 -10.08 -9.45
N ILE A 608 10.33 -10.58 -8.42
CA ILE A 608 9.80 -10.74 -7.07
C ILE A 608 9.92 -9.41 -6.32
N SER A 609 8.80 -8.87 -5.85
CA SER A 609 8.77 -7.83 -4.83
C SER A 609 8.72 -8.48 -3.45
N LEU A 610 9.88 -8.53 -2.78
CA LEU A 610 10.01 -9.09 -1.45
C LEU A 610 9.83 -8.01 -0.38
N LYS A 611 9.01 -8.31 0.62
CA LYS A 611 8.98 -7.66 1.92
C LYS A 611 9.56 -8.61 2.96
N CYS A 612 10.49 -8.11 3.77
CA CYS A 612 11.25 -8.93 4.72
C CYS A 612 11.70 -8.08 5.92
N PHE A 613 12.36 -8.71 6.89
CA PHE A 613 12.83 -8.10 8.14
C PHE A 613 13.34 -6.65 8.01
N LEU A 614 12.95 -5.79 8.96
CA LEU A 614 13.11 -4.32 8.91
C LEU A 614 14.54 -3.82 8.64
N ASN A 615 15.57 -4.56 9.09
CA ASN A 615 16.97 -4.20 8.85
C ASN A 615 17.45 -4.46 7.40
N TRP A 616 16.69 -5.23 6.61
CA TRP A 616 17.03 -5.61 5.23
C TRP A 616 16.14 -4.90 4.20
N GLN A 617 14.91 -4.54 4.59
CA GLN A 617 13.94 -3.86 3.72
C GLN A 617 14.51 -2.63 2.96
N PRO A 618 15.35 -1.75 3.54
CA PRO A 618 15.91 -0.60 2.80
C PRO A 618 16.74 -1.03 1.58
N THR A 619 17.60 -2.05 1.73
CA THR A 619 18.41 -2.58 0.63
C THR A 619 17.54 -3.29 -0.41
N VAL A 620 16.51 -4.05 0.01
CA VAL A 620 15.58 -4.75 -0.89
C VAL A 620 14.74 -3.76 -1.70
N ASP A 621 14.26 -2.69 -1.06
CA ASP A 621 13.56 -1.57 -1.70
C ASP A 621 14.48 -0.85 -2.71
N GLU A 622 15.70 -0.52 -2.33
CA GLU A 622 16.66 0.15 -3.21
C GLU A 622 17.15 -0.75 -4.36
N HIS A 623 17.24 -2.06 -4.15
CA HIS A 623 17.52 -3.04 -5.20
C HIS A 623 16.36 -3.13 -6.19
N THR A 624 15.14 -3.38 -5.72
CA THR A 624 13.95 -3.47 -6.58
C THR A 624 13.68 -2.16 -7.34
N LYS A 625 13.90 -0.99 -6.73
CA LYS A 625 13.87 0.31 -7.43
C LYS A 625 14.92 0.44 -8.55
N ARG A 626 16.12 -0.14 -8.41
CA ARG A 626 17.14 -0.17 -9.49
C ARG A 626 16.71 -1.13 -10.61
N VAL A 627 16.23 -2.33 -10.26
CA VAL A 627 15.72 -3.31 -11.24
C VAL A 627 14.53 -2.75 -12.04
N LEU A 628 13.53 -2.14 -11.40
CA LEU A 628 12.37 -1.53 -12.06
C LEU A 628 12.71 -0.33 -12.98
N LYS A 629 13.88 0.29 -12.83
CA LYS A 629 14.40 1.30 -13.76
C LYS A 629 15.07 0.69 -15.00
N GLY A 630 15.55 -0.55 -14.89
CA GLY A 630 16.43 -1.22 -15.86
C GLY A 630 17.91 -1.23 -15.45
N ASP A 631 18.27 -0.70 -14.27
CA ASP A 631 19.65 -0.56 -13.81
C ASP A 631 20.21 -1.87 -13.18
N PHE A 632 20.04 -3.02 -13.86
CA PHE A 632 20.43 -4.35 -13.36
C PHE A 632 21.89 -4.39 -12.87
N ALA A 633 22.81 -3.77 -13.60
CA ALA A 633 24.23 -3.70 -13.24
C ALA A 633 24.51 -2.84 -11.99
N ALA A 634 23.62 -1.92 -11.60
CA ALA A 634 23.70 -1.19 -10.34
C ALA A 634 23.04 -1.96 -9.20
N ALA A 635 21.93 -2.66 -9.47
CA ALA A 635 21.25 -3.55 -8.52
C ALA A 635 22.22 -4.64 -8.03
N ALA A 636 22.85 -5.37 -8.97
CA ALA A 636 23.83 -6.42 -8.65
C ALA A 636 25.13 -5.90 -8.00
N ARG A 637 25.42 -4.60 -7.99
CA ARG A 637 26.53 -4.01 -7.20
C ARG A 637 26.11 -3.71 -5.76
N LEU A 638 24.91 -3.18 -5.58
CA LEU A 638 24.31 -2.95 -4.26
C LEU A 638 24.21 -4.28 -3.50
N GLU A 639 23.70 -5.32 -4.18
CA GLU A 639 23.64 -6.69 -3.67
C GLU A 639 25.02 -7.19 -3.22
N ARG A 640 26.04 -7.22 -4.11
CA ARG A 640 27.40 -7.68 -3.74
C ARG A 640 27.96 -6.95 -2.51
N LYS A 641 27.88 -5.61 -2.48
CA LYS A 641 28.32 -4.80 -1.33
C LYS A 641 27.56 -5.12 -0.04
N TRP A 642 26.26 -5.40 -0.13
CA TRP A 642 25.43 -5.83 1.00
C TRP A 642 25.88 -7.20 1.52
N THR A 643 26.21 -8.14 0.62
CA THR A 643 26.67 -9.48 0.99
C THR A 643 28.08 -9.46 1.59
N ASP A 644 29.00 -8.64 1.08
CA ASP A 644 30.32 -8.40 1.67
C ASP A 644 30.17 -7.85 3.10
N TRP A 645 29.25 -6.92 3.31
CA TRP A 645 28.94 -6.39 4.64
C TRP A 645 28.36 -7.47 5.57
N MET A 646 27.37 -8.26 5.12
CA MET A 646 26.75 -9.32 5.94
C MET A 646 27.78 -10.38 6.36
N MET A 647 28.55 -10.93 5.42
CA MET A 647 29.61 -11.92 5.71
C MET A 647 30.64 -11.38 6.70
N LEU A 648 31.10 -10.13 6.52
CA LEU A 648 32.06 -9.50 7.43
C LEU A 648 31.45 -9.17 8.80
N ASN A 649 30.15 -8.90 8.88
CA ASN A 649 29.43 -8.67 10.13
C ASN A 649 29.26 -9.98 10.93
N GLU A 650 28.97 -11.08 10.25
CA GLU A 650 28.91 -12.43 10.82
C GLU A 650 30.30 -12.90 11.32
N GLU A 651 31.35 -12.72 10.50
CA GLU A 651 32.76 -12.86 10.90
C GLU A 651 33.10 -12.06 12.17
N ALA A 652 32.52 -10.87 12.33
CA ALA A 652 32.80 -9.96 13.44
C ALA A 652 32.04 -10.31 14.74
N GLY A 653 31.02 -11.16 14.64
CA GLY A 653 30.31 -11.79 15.76
C GLY A 653 31.08 -12.95 16.39
N MET A 654 31.68 -13.83 15.56
CA MET A 654 32.48 -14.96 16.04
C MET A 654 33.61 -14.52 16.99
N GLY A 655 33.79 -15.23 18.11
CA GLY A 655 34.74 -14.88 19.16
C GLY A 655 36.22 -15.07 18.80
N GLY A 656 37.10 -14.98 19.82
CA GLY A 656 38.51 -15.34 19.72
C GLY A 656 39.45 -14.28 19.13
N ALA A 657 40.65 -14.72 18.74
CA ALA A 657 41.72 -13.85 18.23
C ALA A 657 41.29 -13.05 16.98
N ASN A 658 41.94 -11.90 16.75
CA ASN A 658 41.65 -11.00 15.63
C ASN A 658 40.23 -10.38 15.58
N ALA A 659 39.35 -10.58 16.58
CA ALA A 659 38.00 -10.00 16.59
C ALA A 659 37.97 -8.48 16.39
N ARG A 660 38.94 -7.72 16.94
CA ARG A 660 39.08 -6.26 16.71
C ARG A 660 39.37 -5.90 15.24
N ARG A 661 40.06 -6.77 14.50
CA ARG A 661 40.34 -6.60 13.05
C ARG A 661 39.10 -6.94 12.22
N ARG A 662 38.39 -8.02 12.55
CA ARG A 662 37.11 -8.40 11.90
C ARG A 662 36.04 -7.31 12.08
N ARG A 663 35.83 -6.83 13.31
CA ARG A 663 34.99 -5.66 13.65
C ARG A 663 35.47 -4.32 13.07
N ARG A 664 36.65 -4.24 12.44
CA ARG A 664 37.05 -3.08 11.64
C ARG A 664 36.59 -3.24 10.19
N ARG A 665 36.92 -4.37 9.55
CA ARG A 665 36.47 -4.68 8.17
C ARG A 665 34.96 -4.58 8.01
N ALA A 666 34.18 -5.13 8.96
CA ALA A 666 32.71 -5.07 8.95
C ALA A 666 32.16 -3.64 8.87
N ARG A 667 32.75 -2.69 9.59
CA ARG A 667 32.34 -1.26 9.55
C ARG A 667 32.81 -0.55 8.28
N GLU A 668 33.98 -0.93 7.76
CA GLU A 668 34.47 -0.42 6.47
C GLU A 668 33.55 -0.87 5.32
N ALA A 669 33.11 -2.14 5.32
CA ALA A 669 32.10 -2.65 4.39
C ALA A 669 30.71 -2.01 4.59
N GLN A 670 30.26 -1.81 5.83
CA GLN A 670 28.99 -1.13 6.13
C GLN A 670 28.91 0.27 5.53
N MET A 671 30.02 1.03 5.57
CA MET A 671 30.10 2.35 4.94
C MET A 671 30.06 2.23 3.40
N MET A 672 30.80 1.30 2.81
CA MET A 672 30.81 1.08 1.35
C MET A 672 29.47 0.62 0.78
N HIS A 673 28.65 -0.10 1.57
CA HIS A 673 27.26 -0.43 1.25
C HIS A 673 26.38 0.83 1.30
N ALA A 674 26.38 1.56 2.43
CA ALA A 674 25.55 2.75 2.62
C ALA A 674 25.81 3.84 1.54
N ASP A 675 27.06 4.01 1.11
CA ASP A 675 27.42 4.92 0.02
C ASP A 675 26.81 4.52 -1.34
N GLU A 676 26.61 3.22 -1.61
CA GLU A 676 25.93 2.70 -2.82
C GLU A 676 24.41 2.79 -2.71
N GLU A 677 23.88 2.54 -1.51
CA GLU A 677 22.46 2.62 -1.15
C GLU A 677 21.92 4.03 -1.39
N GLU A 678 22.61 5.07 -0.90
CA GLU A 678 22.33 6.50 -1.14
C GLU A 678 22.57 6.95 -2.62
N GLY A 679 22.74 6.00 -3.54
CA GLY A 679 22.98 6.24 -4.97
C GLY A 679 24.46 6.40 -5.31
N GLY A 680 25.20 5.28 -5.26
CA GLY A 680 26.65 5.21 -5.42
C GLY A 680 27.23 5.89 -6.66
N ALA A 681 28.50 6.29 -6.57
CA ALA A 681 29.20 7.05 -7.59
C ALA A 681 29.32 6.28 -8.92
N GLY A 682 28.45 6.61 -9.87
CA GLY A 682 28.56 6.14 -11.25
C GLY A 682 29.81 6.71 -11.92
N ALA A 683 30.76 5.85 -12.25
CA ALA A 683 31.91 6.20 -13.09
C ALA A 683 31.48 6.25 -14.57
N GLY A 684 30.91 7.38 -14.99
CA GLY A 684 30.54 7.63 -16.39
C GLY A 684 29.55 8.79 -16.56
N VAL A 685 29.86 9.68 -17.51
CA VAL A 685 29.05 10.85 -17.95
C VAL A 685 28.75 11.87 -16.85
N GLY A 686 29.42 13.03 -16.91
CA GLY A 686 29.30 14.07 -15.89
C GLY A 686 28.12 15.02 -16.08
N VAL A 687 27.21 15.06 -15.09
CA VAL A 687 26.37 16.23 -14.80
C VAL A 687 26.49 16.55 -13.31
N GLY A 688 26.91 17.78 -12.99
CA GLY A 688 27.21 18.19 -11.61
C GLY A 688 25.98 18.47 -10.76
N VAL A 689 25.44 17.45 -10.09
CA VAL A 689 24.42 17.61 -9.03
C VAL A 689 25.09 17.43 -7.66
N GLY A 690 25.15 18.50 -6.86
CA GLY A 690 25.91 18.52 -5.62
C GLY A 690 25.30 17.71 -4.48
N ARG A 691 25.85 16.52 -4.17
CA ARG A 691 25.58 15.79 -2.92
C ARG A 691 25.91 16.68 -1.72
N ARG A 692 24.93 16.93 -0.84
CA ARG A 692 25.14 17.56 0.48
C ARG A 692 25.93 16.61 1.39
N ARG A 693 27.26 16.73 1.43
CA ARG A 693 28.10 16.08 2.45
C ARG A 693 27.68 16.55 3.86
N ARG A 694 26.84 15.78 4.56
CA ARG A 694 26.76 15.86 6.03
C ARG A 694 28.04 15.23 6.58
N ALA A 695 28.97 16.06 7.05
CA ALA A 695 30.13 15.59 7.77
C ALA A 695 29.67 14.83 9.03
N ARG A 696 29.86 13.51 9.05
CA ARG A 696 29.73 12.73 10.28
C ARG A 696 30.99 12.97 11.11
N SER A 697 30.89 13.84 12.12
CA SER A 697 31.91 13.97 13.15
C SER A 697 32.12 12.61 13.82
N GLY A 698 33.37 12.20 13.97
CA GLY A 698 33.73 10.96 14.66
C GLY A 698 33.38 11.02 16.16
N PRO A 699 33.32 9.88 16.84
CA PRO A 699 33.04 9.82 18.28
C PRO A 699 34.21 10.42 19.08
N GLY A 700 34.13 11.72 19.35
CA GLY A 700 35.02 12.43 20.26
C GLY A 700 34.82 11.97 21.70
N VAL A 701 35.91 11.81 22.44
CA VAL A 701 35.87 11.39 23.85
C VAL A 701 35.33 12.53 24.72
N CYS A 702 34.22 12.28 25.41
CA CYS A 702 33.85 13.02 26.61
C CYS A 702 34.07 12.13 27.83
N VAL A 703 35.12 12.46 28.60
CA VAL A 703 35.25 11.99 29.98
C VAL A 703 34.18 12.70 30.82
N VAL A 704 33.44 11.94 31.63
CA VAL A 704 32.66 12.48 32.73
C VAL A 704 33.54 12.47 33.97
N MET A 705 33.58 13.61 34.67
CA MET A 705 34.14 13.77 36.01
C MET A 705 32.99 14.11 36.95
#